data_AF-A0A9N9U382-F1
#
_entry.id   AF-A0A9N9U382-F1
#
_cell.length_a   1.000
_cell.length_b   1.000
_cell.length_c   1.000
_cell.angle_alpha   90.00
_cell.angle_beta   90.00
_cell.angle_gamma   90.00
#
_symmetry.space_group_name_H-M   'P 1'
#
loop_
_entity.id
_entity.type
_entity.pdbx_description
1 polymer ?
#
loop_
_entity_poly.entity_id
_entity_poly.type
_entity_poly.pdbx_seq_one_letter_code
_entity_poly.pdbx_strand_id
1 'polypeptide(L)'
;MALLQSLIMVQDVGLWSGNRRKMDIAECYLATPVQMMRHRRKFQGSHYPSMLADAADEGAVLEDKWRRWVDREKWKRLVFHCFVRDAQCSMATLTNPTISYAELTLPLPESGELWAATTALEWKTACLQTHTDRNVKAPTVGDVIQDCQLLRSAYRQLDVPFSLTIFMHAFWALILEHRQLSAIHRSRSNLGGSSMSGNQNLLLSSRHQELVKDLQTFQMVSAEWLEMTCQDHMVLNLLLMNLHASLDDIQLFTGKDGEEEARRIYPVLQQWSTTSEARSSIWYAGQVIRYARQFAPGQLKDFYAVAVQHAAVVLWAYGVMTRAGRRQRSLSPHHSQELLWLDDGDSAAIQNFIGIGSGRPVLRNLQGSVVVSESLIDEPWGCMSIVQEVLRSNFKYNEAIPTVVENLCHLLKQVGDASWTGGHAWPSSTAAIVTATAIATTAFIAFGKISLWPQKEKVLPSPLKTLSPAAVASSDTFNDLVYQPDQFPGARDVDTPYGSTRVYEFGPEDGEKVLFIHGISTSCVTLCRIAEGLVEKHGCRVMLFDLFGRGFSDGVGDLPYDERLYLSQILFVLASSPLAWTGKDARLRVVGYSLGGGIAVHLANHLPHLVDSLVLLAPSGLIDARSFGIVSRFVFSSGLIPERILAVLTRSRLQQPIAASKSPRHNLPAKLETIAKAEAADPPNGEDVSPLEHRVLMYVRWMVLNHVGFVPSFMSSVRHSPLTDQHDSWRRLADRRPGSTAILLAKSDEIIDIDDYNRQGPSLIGGKENVLWRELEGGHDFVMTHSRDILKVLDEFWYSNSSS
;
A
#
# COMPACT_ATOMS: atom_id res chain seq x y z
N MET A 1 -17.49 3.67 -10.54
CA MET A 1 -17.22 4.95 -9.83
C MET A 1 -17.07 4.71 -8.33
N ALA A 2 -18.02 4.04 -7.67
CA ALA A 2 -17.95 3.72 -6.23
C ALA A 2 -16.60 3.13 -5.78
N LEU A 3 -16.06 2.13 -6.50
CA LEU A 3 -14.74 1.57 -6.22
C LEU A 3 -13.61 2.62 -6.16
N LEU A 4 -13.61 3.59 -7.09
CA LEU A 4 -12.61 4.66 -7.11
C LEU A 4 -12.76 5.58 -5.91
N GLN A 5 -13.99 5.97 -5.58
CA GLN A 5 -14.27 6.83 -4.43
C GLN A 5 -13.82 6.14 -3.14
N SER A 6 -14.16 4.86 -2.96
CA SER A 6 -13.72 4.07 -1.79
C SER A 6 -12.20 3.95 -1.73
N LEU A 7 -11.52 3.72 -2.86
CA LEU A 7 -10.06 3.66 -2.91
C LEU A 7 -9.42 4.99 -2.47
N ILE A 8 -9.91 6.11 -2.99
CA ILE A 8 -9.40 7.45 -2.66
C ILE A 8 -9.57 7.73 -1.16
N MET A 9 -10.76 7.46 -0.61
CA MET A 9 -11.03 7.67 0.82
C MET A 9 -10.09 6.85 1.72
N VAL A 10 -9.85 5.57 1.38
CA VAL A 10 -8.92 4.72 2.15
C VAL A 10 -7.49 5.24 2.07
N GLN A 11 -7.07 5.71 0.89
CA GLN A 11 -5.75 6.28 0.70
C GLN A 11 -5.58 7.59 1.50
N ASP A 12 -6.60 8.45 1.58
CA ASP A 12 -6.53 9.70 2.36
C ASP A 12 -6.32 9.45 3.85
N VAL A 13 -7.03 8.47 4.40
CA VAL A 13 -6.82 8.05 5.79
C VAL A 13 -5.39 7.56 6.01
N GLY A 14 -4.80 6.85 5.04
CA GLY A 14 -3.41 6.41 5.10
C GLY A 14 -2.40 7.55 5.00
N LEU A 15 -2.59 8.43 4.01
CA LEU A 15 -1.70 9.54 3.65
C LEU A 15 -1.50 10.53 4.80
N TRP A 16 -2.57 10.82 5.55
CA TRP A 16 -2.55 11.78 6.64
C TRP A 16 -2.56 11.14 8.03
N SER A 17 -2.33 9.82 8.13
CA SER A 17 -2.41 9.07 9.39
C SER A 17 -1.35 9.44 10.44
N GLY A 18 -0.24 10.07 10.03
CA GLY A 18 0.95 10.24 10.86
C GLY A 18 1.72 8.94 11.14
N ASN A 19 1.25 7.80 10.66
CA ASN A 19 1.99 6.55 10.75
C ASN A 19 2.84 6.36 9.49
N ARG A 20 4.16 6.46 9.64
CA ARG A 20 5.12 6.39 8.51
C ARG A 20 4.83 5.25 7.53
N ARG A 21 4.62 4.02 8.02
CA ARG A 21 4.36 2.86 7.14
C ARG A 21 3.05 3.00 6.36
N LYS A 22 1.99 3.51 6.99
CA LYS A 22 0.70 3.72 6.32
C LYS A 22 0.78 4.83 5.28
N MET A 23 1.52 5.90 5.60
CA MET A 23 1.79 7.00 4.67
C MET A 23 2.57 6.51 3.46
N ASP A 24 3.68 5.79 3.68
CA ASP A 24 4.51 5.22 2.60
C ASP A 24 3.69 4.31 1.67
N ILE A 25 2.84 3.43 2.24
CA ILE A 25 1.96 2.56 1.45
C ILE A 25 0.93 3.37 0.67
N ALA A 26 0.26 4.34 1.31
CA ALA A 26 -0.73 5.18 0.65
C ALA A 26 -0.11 5.96 -0.51
N GLU A 27 1.10 6.49 -0.31
CA GLU A 27 1.89 7.21 -1.33
C GLU A 27 2.21 6.34 -2.54
N CYS A 28 2.63 5.09 -2.32
CA CYS A 28 2.94 4.14 -3.41
C CYS A 28 1.75 3.88 -4.36
N TYR A 29 0.51 4.04 -3.88
CA TYR A 29 -0.70 3.74 -4.66
C TYR A 29 -1.47 5.00 -5.12
N LEU A 30 -0.94 6.21 -4.91
CA LEU A 30 -1.63 7.46 -5.29
C LEU A 30 -1.95 7.55 -6.78
N ALA A 31 -1.08 7.01 -7.63
CA ALA A 31 -1.27 7.04 -9.07
C ALA A 31 -2.39 6.10 -9.56
N THR A 32 -2.78 5.08 -8.79
CA THR A 32 -3.77 4.07 -9.23
C THR A 32 -5.13 4.68 -9.63
N PRO A 33 -5.82 5.46 -8.76
CA PRO A 33 -7.09 6.08 -9.16
C PRO A 33 -6.92 7.06 -10.32
N VAL A 34 -5.79 7.76 -10.39
CA VAL A 34 -5.46 8.69 -11.49
C VAL A 34 -5.39 7.95 -12.82
N GLN A 35 -4.61 6.87 -12.91
CA GLN A 35 -4.50 6.08 -14.14
C GLN A 35 -5.84 5.47 -14.54
N MET A 36 -6.63 4.98 -13.58
CA MET A 36 -7.96 4.43 -13.84
C MET A 36 -8.93 5.46 -14.45
N MET A 37 -8.83 6.73 -14.08
CA MET A 37 -9.62 7.82 -14.68
C MET A 37 -9.06 8.24 -16.04
N ARG A 38 -7.73 8.33 -16.16
CA ARG A 38 -7.02 8.66 -17.39
C ARG A 38 -7.31 7.65 -18.51
N HIS A 39 -7.26 6.34 -18.22
CA HIS A 39 -7.60 5.28 -19.17
C HIS A 39 -9.07 5.34 -19.63
N ARG A 40 -9.97 5.82 -18.78
CA ARG A 40 -11.38 6.06 -19.13
C ARG A 40 -11.61 7.42 -19.80
N ARG A 41 -10.54 8.15 -20.13
CA ARG A 41 -10.52 9.46 -20.77
C ARG A 41 -11.36 10.52 -20.04
N LYS A 42 -11.48 10.39 -18.72
CA LYS A 42 -12.31 11.28 -17.89
C LYS A 42 -11.76 12.69 -17.72
N PHE A 43 -10.55 12.96 -18.17
CA PHE A 43 -9.95 14.30 -18.17
C PHE A 43 -10.32 15.12 -19.40
N GLN A 44 -10.88 14.48 -20.44
CA GLN A 44 -11.12 15.12 -21.72
C GLN A 44 -12.48 15.82 -21.78
N GLY A 45 -12.50 17.08 -22.25
CA GLY A 45 -13.71 17.88 -22.39
C GLY A 45 -14.78 17.27 -23.29
N SER A 46 -14.39 16.41 -24.25
CA SER A 46 -15.32 15.67 -25.12
C SER A 46 -16.29 14.76 -24.36
N HIS A 47 -15.97 14.35 -23.13
CA HIS A 47 -16.85 13.54 -22.28
C HIS A 47 -17.90 14.38 -21.53
N TYR A 48 -17.80 15.70 -21.60
CA TYR A 48 -18.64 16.65 -20.87
C TYR A 48 -19.28 17.70 -21.80
N PRO A 49 -20.06 17.30 -22.83
CA PRO A 49 -20.80 18.26 -23.62
C PRO A 49 -21.89 18.92 -22.77
N SER A 50 -22.17 20.20 -23.06
CA SER A 50 -23.22 20.97 -22.39
C SER A 50 -24.55 20.21 -22.43
N MET A 51 -25.14 20.03 -21.25
CA MET A 51 -26.43 19.39 -21.05
C MET A 51 -27.24 20.25 -20.10
N LEU A 52 -27.87 21.29 -20.64
CA LEU A 52 -28.78 22.18 -19.93
C LEU A 52 -30.23 21.79 -20.22
N ALA A 53 -31.11 22.01 -19.26
CA ALA A 53 -32.54 21.81 -19.45
C ALA A 53 -33.14 22.85 -20.42
N ASP A 54 -34.01 22.40 -21.32
CA ASP A 54 -34.83 23.25 -22.17
C ASP A 54 -36.15 23.60 -21.48
N ALA A 55 -36.71 24.77 -21.78
CA ALA A 55 -38.01 25.17 -21.26
C ALA A 55 -39.11 24.13 -21.63
N ALA A 56 -38.97 23.47 -22.77
CA ALA A 56 -39.87 22.44 -23.26
C ALA A 56 -39.62 21.02 -22.68
N ASP A 57 -38.54 20.81 -21.90
CA ASP A 57 -38.26 19.49 -21.32
C ASP A 57 -39.24 19.17 -20.18
N GLU A 58 -40.01 18.09 -20.33
CA GLU A 58 -40.99 17.64 -19.34
C GLU A 58 -40.96 16.12 -19.16
N GLY A 59 -41.52 15.66 -18.04
CA GLY A 59 -41.70 14.23 -17.74
C GLY A 59 -40.40 13.41 -17.84
N ALA A 60 -40.47 12.29 -18.55
CA ALA A 60 -39.36 11.33 -18.65
C ALA A 60 -38.11 11.90 -19.36
N VAL A 61 -38.27 12.85 -20.28
CA VAL A 61 -37.15 13.46 -21.01
C VAL A 61 -36.31 14.33 -20.06
N LEU A 62 -36.98 15.10 -19.22
CA LEU A 62 -36.31 15.93 -18.22
C LEU A 62 -35.57 15.07 -17.19
N GLU A 63 -36.21 14.01 -16.69
CA GLU A 63 -35.62 13.08 -15.73
C GLU A 63 -34.37 12.38 -16.30
N ASP A 64 -34.42 11.92 -17.56
CA ASP A 64 -33.28 11.28 -18.22
C ASP A 64 -32.12 12.28 -18.45
N LYS A 65 -32.42 13.51 -18.91
CA LYS A 65 -31.40 14.57 -19.06
C LYS A 65 -30.72 14.88 -17.72
N TRP A 66 -31.50 15.06 -16.65
CA TRP A 66 -30.98 15.34 -15.31
C TRP A 66 -30.08 14.20 -14.80
N ARG A 67 -30.51 12.94 -14.90
CA ARG A 67 -29.70 11.79 -14.47
C ARG A 67 -28.37 11.70 -15.23
N ARG A 68 -28.39 11.92 -16.55
CA ARG A 68 -27.17 11.93 -17.35
C ARG A 68 -26.25 13.10 -17.01
N TRP A 69 -26.81 14.27 -16.68
CA TRP A 69 -26.04 15.41 -16.16
C TRP A 69 -25.39 15.07 -14.82
N VAL A 70 -26.16 14.54 -13.86
CA VAL A 70 -25.68 14.13 -12.53
C VAL A 70 -24.50 13.16 -12.65
N ASP A 71 -24.62 12.14 -13.51
CA ASP A 71 -23.54 11.15 -13.69
C ASP A 71 -22.25 11.76 -14.26
N ARG A 72 -22.35 12.81 -15.08
CA ARG A 72 -21.18 13.53 -15.59
C ARG A 72 -20.58 14.46 -14.56
N GLU A 73 -21.41 15.23 -13.87
CA GLU A 73 -20.96 16.15 -12.84
C GLU A 73 -20.27 15.41 -11.69
N LYS A 74 -20.78 14.23 -11.33
CA LYS A 74 -20.12 13.26 -10.44
C LYS A 74 -18.67 12.95 -10.85
N TRP A 75 -18.45 12.61 -12.12
CA TRP A 75 -17.10 12.33 -12.63
C TRP A 75 -16.21 13.57 -12.63
N LYS A 76 -16.75 14.71 -13.07
CA LYS A 76 -16.03 15.98 -13.13
C LYS A 76 -15.51 16.37 -11.74
N ARG A 77 -16.39 16.36 -10.73
CA ARG A 77 -16.03 16.66 -9.33
C ARG A 77 -15.02 15.66 -8.76
N LEU A 78 -15.14 14.36 -9.10
CA LEU A 78 -14.18 13.35 -8.67
C LEU A 78 -12.78 13.56 -9.28
N VAL A 79 -12.71 13.94 -10.56
CA VAL A 79 -11.44 14.25 -11.24
C VAL A 79 -10.75 15.42 -10.56
N PHE A 80 -11.47 16.52 -10.32
CA PHE A 80 -10.89 17.69 -9.67
C PHE A 80 -10.53 17.45 -8.20
N HIS A 81 -11.30 16.64 -7.48
CA HIS A 81 -10.94 16.22 -6.13
C HIS A 81 -9.59 15.47 -6.13
N CYS A 82 -9.39 14.55 -7.07
CA CYS A 82 -8.11 13.84 -7.22
C CYS A 82 -6.98 14.77 -7.63
N PHE A 83 -7.25 15.78 -8.48
CA PHE A 83 -6.26 16.76 -8.89
C PHE A 83 -5.78 17.62 -7.72
N VAL A 84 -6.71 18.17 -6.93
CA VAL A 84 -6.38 18.94 -5.73
C VAL A 84 -5.58 18.08 -4.75
N ARG A 85 -6.02 16.85 -4.52
CA ARG A 85 -5.36 15.87 -3.65
C ARG A 85 -3.93 15.55 -4.11
N ASP A 86 -3.73 15.32 -5.41
CA ASP A 86 -2.43 15.04 -6.01
C ASP A 86 -1.49 16.24 -5.83
N ALA A 87 -1.98 17.46 -6.06
CA ALA A 87 -1.24 18.69 -5.80
C ALA A 87 -0.90 18.86 -4.31
N GLN A 88 -1.83 18.60 -3.38
CA GLN A 88 -1.56 18.67 -1.93
C GLN A 88 -0.48 17.69 -1.48
N CYS A 89 -0.52 16.45 -2.00
CA CYS A 89 0.52 15.47 -1.71
C CYS A 89 1.88 15.94 -2.24
N SER A 90 1.91 16.39 -3.50
CA SER A 90 3.10 16.96 -4.13
C SER A 90 3.64 18.18 -3.38
N MET A 91 2.78 19.05 -2.85
CA MET A 91 3.14 20.17 -1.99
C MET A 91 3.72 19.74 -0.65
N ALA A 92 3.22 18.65 -0.06
CA ALA A 92 3.69 18.13 1.22
C ALA A 92 5.03 17.40 1.11
N THR A 93 5.26 16.66 0.03
CA THR A 93 6.48 15.85 -0.16
C THR A 93 7.51 16.51 -1.07
N LEU A 94 7.16 17.63 -1.71
CA LEU A 94 7.97 18.34 -2.72
C LEU A 94 8.31 17.47 -3.94
N THR A 95 7.45 16.50 -4.27
CA THR A 95 7.59 15.64 -5.45
C THR A 95 6.74 16.16 -6.61
N ASN A 96 6.93 15.63 -7.83
CA ASN A 96 6.10 16.03 -8.97
C ASN A 96 4.65 15.54 -8.84
N PRO A 97 3.65 16.37 -9.19
CA PRO A 97 2.27 15.92 -9.29
C PRO A 97 2.12 14.91 -10.44
N THR A 98 1.21 13.96 -10.27
CA THR A 98 0.92 12.91 -11.27
C THR A 98 -0.14 13.33 -12.29
N ILE A 99 -0.89 14.41 -12.01
CA ILE A 99 -1.88 15.00 -12.92
C ILE A 99 -1.35 16.35 -13.43
N SER A 100 -1.26 16.50 -14.75
CA SER A 100 -0.84 17.77 -15.35
C SER A 100 -2.04 18.71 -15.51
N TYR A 101 -1.90 19.98 -15.14
CA TYR A 101 -2.94 20.99 -15.39
C TYR A 101 -3.30 21.09 -16.90
N ALA A 102 -2.36 20.79 -17.79
CA ALA A 102 -2.55 20.85 -19.24
C ALA A 102 -3.33 19.65 -19.81
N GLU A 103 -3.45 18.53 -19.06
CA GLU A 103 -4.22 17.37 -19.51
C GLU A 103 -5.72 17.50 -19.20
N LEU A 104 -6.08 18.43 -18.30
CA LEU A 104 -7.43 18.69 -17.82
C LEU A 104 -8.19 19.63 -18.76
N THR A 105 -8.74 19.08 -19.83
CA THR A 105 -9.55 19.83 -20.83
C THR A 105 -11.05 19.81 -20.52
N LEU A 106 -11.46 19.16 -19.43
CA LEU A 106 -12.82 19.20 -18.91
C LEU A 106 -13.18 20.57 -18.29
N PRO A 107 -14.45 21.02 -18.41
CA PRO A 107 -14.88 22.28 -17.81
C PRO A 107 -14.88 22.20 -16.28
N LEU A 108 -14.74 23.34 -15.61
CA LEU A 108 -14.84 23.46 -14.16
C LEU A 108 -16.22 23.00 -13.63
N PRO A 109 -16.32 22.63 -12.34
CA PRO A 109 -17.57 22.18 -11.72
C PRO A 109 -18.68 23.22 -11.82
N GLU A 110 -19.90 22.75 -12.13
CA GLU A 110 -21.09 23.60 -12.21
C GLU A 110 -21.56 24.01 -10.81
N SER A 111 -22.38 25.06 -10.72
CA SER A 111 -22.80 25.69 -9.48
C SER A 111 -23.33 24.72 -8.42
N GLY A 112 -23.09 25.07 -7.15
CA GLY A 112 -23.58 24.30 -6.01
C GLY A 112 -25.09 24.16 -5.99
N GLU A 113 -25.83 25.16 -6.50
CA GLU A 113 -27.30 25.11 -6.63
C GLU A 113 -27.76 24.01 -7.59
N LEU A 114 -27.10 23.88 -8.75
CA LEU A 114 -27.38 22.79 -9.70
C LEU A 114 -27.04 21.43 -9.10
N TRP A 115 -25.93 21.35 -8.37
CA TRP A 115 -25.48 20.10 -7.74
C TRP A 115 -26.35 19.66 -6.57
N ALA A 116 -26.91 20.62 -5.82
CA ALA A 116 -27.78 20.36 -4.67
C ALA A 116 -29.23 20.00 -5.05
N ALA A 117 -29.64 20.22 -6.30
CA ALA A 117 -30.98 19.89 -6.77
C ALA A 117 -31.30 18.40 -6.57
N THR A 118 -32.40 18.12 -5.86
CA THR A 118 -32.82 16.76 -5.50
C THR A 118 -33.82 16.16 -6.48
N THR A 119 -34.38 16.99 -7.37
CA THR A 119 -35.31 16.57 -8.42
C THR A 119 -34.94 17.20 -9.76
N ALA A 120 -35.37 16.57 -10.85
CA ALA A 120 -35.15 17.09 -12.20
C ALA A 120 -35.83 18.45 -12.44
N LEU A 121 -36.93 18.73 -11.75
CA LEU A 121 -37.64 20.01 -11.84
C LEU A 121 -36.87 21.15 -11.13
N GLU A 122 -36.33 20.88 -9.94
CA GLU A 122 -35.44 21.82 -9.24
C GLU A 122 -34.20 22.12 -10.09
N TRP A 123 -33.60 21.08 -10.66
CA TRP A 123 -32.45 21.21 -11.55
C TRP A 123 -32.76 22.05 -12.79
N LYS A 124 -33.90 21.81 -13.46
CA LYS A 124 -34.36 22.63 -14.60
C LYS A 124 -34.52 24.09 -14.20
N THR A 125 -35.14 24.34 -13.05
CA THR A 125 -35.40 25.70 -12.55
C THR A 125 -34.08 26.44 -12.31
N ALA A 126 -33.13 25.79 -11.65
CA ALA A 126 -31.78 26.32 -11.42
C ALA A 126 -31.02 26.52 -12.74
N CYS A 127 -31.12 25.60 -13.71
CA CYS A 127 -30.50 25.77 -15.04
C CYS A 127 -30.98 27.04 -15.73
N LEU A 128 -32.30 27.29 -15.74
CA LEU A 128 -32.89 28.45 -16.40
C LEU A 128 -32.53 29.78 -15.71
N GLN A 129 -32.22 29.76 -14.42
CA GLN A 129 -31.80 30.94 -13.65
C GLN A 129 -30.30 31.24 -13.80
N THR A 130 -29.46 30.20 -13.82
CA THR A 130 -28.00 30.33 -13.82
C THR A 130 -27.40 30.49 -15.21
N HIS A 131 -28.03 29.91 -16.24
CA HIS A 131 -27.51 29.87 -17.61
C HIS A 131 -28.37 30.71 -18.57
N THR A 132 -28.27 32.05 -18.45
CA THR A 132 -28.99 32.99 -19.30
C THR A 132 -28.44 33.05 -20.73
N ASP A 133 -27.13 32.83 -20.92
CA ASP A 133 -26.51 32.69 -22.24
C ASP A 133 -26.02 31.26 -22.44
N ARG A 134 -26.65 30.55 -23.37
CA ARG A 134 -26.40 29.13 -23.64
C ARG A 134 -25.17 28.87 -24.51
N ASN A 135 -24.59 29.91 -25.09
CA ASN A 135 -23.41 29.80 -25.94
C ASN A 135 -22.10 29.91 -25.16
N VAL A 136 -22.15 30.35 -23.90
CA VAL A 136 -20.98 30.45 -23.03
C VAL A 136 -20.68 29.06 -22.46
N LYS A 137 -19.50 28.52 -22.79
CA LYS A 137 -19.01 27.28 -22.19
C LYS A 137 -18.34 27.59 -20.86
N ALA A 138 -18.56 26.74 -19.87
CA ALA A 138 -17.81 26.79 -18.61
C ALA A 138 -16.29 26.69 -18.89
N PRO A 139 -15.47 27.55 -18.27
CA PRO A 139 -14.03 27.57 -18.51
C PRO A 139 -13.35 26.31 -17.98
N THR A 140 -12.22 25.95 -18.58
CA THR A 140 -11.33 24.87 -18.11
C THR A 140 -10.23 25.41 -17.20
N VAL A 141 -9.45 24.50 -16.60
CA VAL A 141 -8.25 24.88 -15.80
C VAL A 141 -7.27 25.71 -16.63
N GLY A 142 -7.03 25.31 -17.88
CA GLY A 142 -6.14 26.04 -18.79
C GLY A 142 -6.64 27.46 -19.07
N ASP A 143 -7.95 27.63 -19.26
CA ASP A 143 -8.53 28.95 -19.54
C ASP A 143 -8.38 29.89 -18.34
N VAL A 144 -8.68 29.42 -17.11
CA VAL A 144 -8.60 30.27 -15.92
C VAL A 144 -7.16 30.59 -15.48
N ILE A 145 -6.19 29.73 -15.82
CA ILE A 145 -4.76 30.05 -15.62
C ILE A 145 -4.33 31.20 -16.55
N GLN A 146 -4.83 31.21 -17.79
CA GLN A 146 -4.53 32.29 -18.73
C GLN A 146 -5.25 33.60 -18.39
N ASP A 147 -6.49 33.50 -17.93
CA ASP A 147 -7.29 34.65 -17.51
C ASP A 147 -8.17 34.33 -16.30
N CYS A 148 -7.72 34.75 -15.11
CA CYS A 148 -8.47 34.54 -13.87
C CYS A 148 -9.80 35.34 -13.82
N GLN A 149 -10.01 36.34 -14.68
CA GLN A 149 -11.28 37.08 -14.76
C GLN A 149 -12.42 36.18 -15.25
N LEU A 150 -12.11 35.06 -15.92
CA LEU A 150 -13.11 34.07 -16.34
C LEU A 150 -13.84 33.43 -15.16
N LEU A 151 -13.21 33.36 -13.98
CA LEU A 151 -13.88 32.92 -12.75
C LEU A 151 -14.96 33.93 -12.33
N ARG A 152 -14.70 35.23 -12.52
CA ARG A 152 -15.66 36.30 -12.22
C ARG A 152 -16.80 36.35 -13.23
N SER A 153 -16.50 36.19 -14.53
CA SER A 153 -17.53 36.23 -15.57
C SER A 153 -18.45 35.00 -15.51
N ALA A 154 -17.93 33.83 -15.15
CA ALA A 154 -18.68 32.59 -14.98
C ALA A 154 -19.15 32.34 -13.52
N TYR A 155 -19.06 33.34 -12.63
CA TYR A 155 -19.33 33.19 -11.20
C TYR A 155 -20.68 32.52 -10.89
N ARG A 156 -21.74 32.86 -11.63
CA ARG A 156 -23.09 32.26 -11.43
C ARG A 156 -23.22 30.82 -11.93
N GLN A 157 -22.33 30.40 -12.83
CA GLN A 157 -22.37 29.08 -13.47
C GLN A 157 -21.51 28.07 -12.70
N LEU A 158 -20.46 28.54 -12.01
CA LEU A 158 -19.46 27.68 -11.39
C LEU A 158 -19.73 27.39 -9.92
N ASP A 159 -19.22 26.26 -9.44
CA ASP A 159 -18.94 26.05 -8.02
C ASP A 159 -17.71 26.90 -7.66
N VAL A 160 -17.95 28.15 -7.26
CA VAL A 160 -16.88 29.13 -7.02
C VAL A 160 -15.91 28.65 -5.92
N PRO A 161 -16.34 28.19 -4.73
CA PRO A 161 -15.43 27.68 -3.71
C PRO A 161 -14.52 26.58 -4.25
N PHE A 162 -15.09 25.58 -4.94
CA PHE A 162 -14.28 24.48 -5.44
C PHE A 162 -13.37 24.90 -6.60
N SER A 163 -13.84 25.80 -7.46
CA SER A 163 -13.07 26.35 -8.59
C SER A 163 -11.87 27.17 -8.13
N LEU A 164 -12.00 27.93 -7.04
CA LEU A 164 -10.89 28.63 -6.37
C LEU A 164 -9.82 27.65 -5.89
N THR A 165 -10.24 26.57 -5.21
CA THR A 165 -9.33 25.52 -4.77
C THR A 165 -8.60 24.89 -5.95
N ILE A 166 -9.31 24.53 -7.03
CA ILE A 166 -8.71 23.95 -8.24
C ILE A 166 -7.69 24.90 -8.87
N PHE A 167 -8.05 26.18 -9.03
CA PHE A 167 -7.18 27.19 -9.60
C PHE A 167 -5.87 27.32 -8.84
N MET A 168 -5.92 27.50 -7.51
CA MET A 168 -4.71 27.64 -6.69
C MET A 168 -3.82 26.40 -6.76
N HIS A 169 -4.40 25.20 -6.68
CA HIS A 169 -3.62 23.96 -6.72
C HIS A 169 -3.00 23.70 -8.10
N ALA A 170 -3.56 24.28 -9.18
CA ALA A 170 -2.93 24.21 -10.50
C ALA A 170 -1.63 25.03 -10.59
N PHE A 171 -1.54 26.15 -9.85
CA PHE A 171 -0.31 26.95 -9.79
C PHE A 171 0.85 26.21 -9.13
N TRP A 172 0.61 25.23 -8.28
CA TRP A 172 1.68 24.47 -7.65
C TRP A 172 2.62 23.82 -8.65
N ALA A 173 2.09 23.18 -9.70
CA ALA A 173 2.90 22.55 -10.74
C ALA A 173 3.80 23.57 -11.47
N LEU A 174 3.26 24.77 -11.76
CA LEU A 174 4.01 25.87 -12.39
C LEU A 174 5.15 26.39 -11.50
N ILE A 175 4.89 26.50 -10.19
CA ILE A 175 5.88 26.93 -9.20
C ILE A 175 6.97 25.87 -9.08
N LEU A 176 6.60 24.60 -8.96
CA LEU A 176 7.55 23.50 -8.81
C LEU A 176 8.46 23.38 -10.04
N GLU A 177 7.92 23.52 -11.26
CA GLU A 177 8.69 23.56 -12.50
C GLU A 177 9.73 24.69 -12.47
N HIS A 178 9.30 25.91 -12.12
CA HIS A 178 10.21 27.05 -11.98
C HIS A 178 11.32 26.77 -10.93
N ARG A 179 10.99 26.12 -9.81
CA ARG A 179 11.96 25.76 -8.77
C ARG A 179 12.98 24.73 -9.22
N GLN A 180 12.52 23.68 -9.87
CA GLN A 180 13.41 22.63 -10.39
C GLN A 180 14.37 23.18 -11.44
N LEU A 181 13.88 24.02 -12.36
CA LEU A 181 14.72 24.71 -13.32
C LEU A 181 15.74 25.63 -12.61
N SER A 182 15.30 26.39 -11.60
CA SER A 182 16.19 27.26 -10.82
C SER A 182 17.29 26.48 -10.08
N ALA A 183 16.99 25.30 -9.55
CA ALA A 183 17.97 24.44 -8.86
C ALA A 183 19.10 23.98 -9.80
N ILE A 184 18.77 23.58 -11.04
CA ILE A 184 19.76 23.13 -12.03
C ILE A 184 20.72 24.27 -12.41
N HIS A 185 20.19 25.48 -12.63
CA HIS A 185 21.00 26.63 -13.04
C HIS A 185 21.94 27.09 -11.92
N ARG A 186 21.50 27.02 -10.65
CA ARG A 186 22.36 27.28 -9.47
C ARG A 186 23.49 26.25 -9.32
N SER A 187 23.24 24.97 -9.63
CA SER A 187 24.31 23.97 -9.58
C SER A 187 25.41 24.22 -10.63
N ARG A 188 25.09 24.83 -11.77
CA ARG A 188 26.06 25.16 -12.83
C ARG A 188 26.93 26.37 -12.49
N SER A 189 26.39 27.37 -11.79
CA SER A 189 27.19 28.54 -11.36
C SER A 189 28.30 28.16 -10.37
N ASN A 190 28.07 27.13 -9.54
CA ASN A 190 29.06 26.66 -8.56
C ASN A 190 30.25 25.92 -9.20
N LEU A 191 30.16 25.49 -10.47
CA LEU A 191 31.20 24.77 -11.20
C LEU A 191 32.05 25.67 -12.12
N GLY A 192 31.95 27.00 -11.99
CA GLY A 192 32.81 27.95 -12.72
C GLY A 192 32.48 28.13 -14.22
N GLY A 193 31.28 27.79 -14.67
CA GLY A 193 30.86 27.91 -16.08
C GLY A 193 30.68 29.36 -16.57
N SER A 194 31.35 29.71 -17.67
CA SER A 194 31.46 31.05 -18.27
C SER A 194 30.27 31.51 -19.14
N SER A 195 30.02 32.84 -19.11
CA SER A 195 29.43 33.75 -20.13
C SER A 195 27.97 33.54 -20.65
N MET A 196 27.45 32.31 -20.79
CA MET A 196 26.06 32.10 -21.28
C MET A 196 24.97 32.15 -20.20
N SER A 197 25.34 32.29 -18.92
CA SER A 197 24.42 32.26 -17.77
C SER A 197 23.48 33.48 -17.66
N GLY A 198 23.83 34.61 -18.28
CA GLY A 198 23.07 35.86 -18.14
C GLY A 198 21.64 35.76 -18.70
N ASN A 199 21.48 35.20 -19.91
CA ASN A 199 20.19 35.13 -20.60
C ASN A 199 19.22 34.12 -19.96
N GLN A 200 19.73 33.04 -19.35
CA GLN A 200 18.90 32.01 -18.71
C GLN A 200 18.37 32.46 -17.35
N ASN A 201 19.17 33.24 -16.59
CA ASN A 201 18.70 33.89 -15.37
C ASN A 201 17.58 34.90 -15.68
N LEU A 202 17.67 35.64 -16.79
CA LEU A 202 16.61 36.58 -17.20
C LEU A 202 15.29 35.85 -17.51
N LEU A 203 15.32 34.70 -18.17
CA LEU A 203 14.11 33.90 -18.44
C LEU A 203 13.46 33.39 -17.14
N LEU A 204 14.27 32.86 -16.21
CA LEU A 204 13.76 32.37 -14.93
C LEU A 204 13.21 33.50 -14.05
N SER A 205 13.88 34.66 -14.03
CA SER A 205 13.39 35.86 -13.34
C SER A 205 12.10 36.39 -13.97
N SER A 206 12.01 36.40 -15.30
CA SER A 206 10.79 36.77 -16.03
C SER A 206 9.64 35.83 -15.68
N ARG A 207 9.88 34.51 -15.67
CA ARG A 207 8.88 33.51 -15.30
C ARG A 207 8.45 33.64 -13.85
N HIS A 208 9.39 33.91 -12.94
CA HIS A 208 9.10 34.18 -11.53
C HIS A 208 8.18 35.41 -11.38
N GLN A 209 8.51 36.52 -12.05
CA GLN A 209 7.71 37.74 -12.02
C GLN A 209 6.31 37.55 -12.59
N GLU A 210 6.17 36.76 -13.66
CA GLU A 210 4.88 36.38 -14.24
C GLU A 210 4.01 35.64 -13.23
N LEU A 211 4.53 34.57 -12.60
CA LEU A 211 3.77 33.78 -11.61
C LEU A 211 3.39 34.60 -10.37
N VAL A 212 4.29 35.46 -9.89
CA VAL A 212 3.99 36.39 -8.78
C VAL A 212 2.88 37.35 -9.18
N LYS A 213 2.97 37.95 -10.36
CA LYS A 213 1.95 38.88 -10.87
C LYS A 213 0.60 38.21 -11.02
N ASP A 214 0.54 36.99 -11.53
CA ASP A 214 -0.71 36.25 -11.72
C ASP A 214 -1.39 35.95 -10.38
N LEU A 215 -0.64 35.46 -9.39
CA LEU A 215 -1.19 35.19 -8.05
C LEU A 215 -1.57 36.47 -7.30
N GLN A 216 -0.82 37.57 -7.46
CA GLN A 216 -1.19 38.87 -6.88
C GLN A 216 -2.42 39.48 -7.57
N THR A 217 -2.54 39.31 -8.89
CA THR A 217 -3.73 39.74 -9.64
C THR A 217 -4.95 38.95 -9.15
N PHE A 218 -4.81 37.64 -9.02
CA PHE A 218 -5.84 36.80 -8.42
C PHE A 218 -6.20 37.27 -7.01
N GLN A 219 -5.22 37.53 -6.14
CA GLN A 219 -5.45 38.04 -4.78
C GLN A 219 -6.25 39.35 -4.76
N MET A 220 -5.96 40.28 -5.68
CA MET A 220 -6.73 41.52 -5.82
C MET A 220 -8.16 41.27 -6.31
N VAL A 221 -8.32 40.35 -7.25
CA VAL A 221 -9.63 40.01 -7.84
C VAL A 221 -10.52 39.29 -6.84
N SER A 222 -9.95 38.42 -6.00
CA SER A 222 -10.67 37.61 -5.03
C SER A 222 -10.83 38.26 -3.64
N ALA A 223 -10.21 39.43 -3.40
CA ALA A 223 -10.26 40.12 -2.11
C ALA A 223 -11.67 40.44 -1.60
N GLU A 224 -12.65 40.62 -2.50
CA GLU A 224 -14.04 40.92 -2.15
C GLU A 224 -14.95 39.67 -2.13
N TRP A 225 -14.41 38.48 -2.42
CA TRP A 225 -15.22 37.28 -2.59
C TRP A 225 -15.49 36.64 -1.23
N LEU A 226 -16.76 36.66 -0.81
CA LEU A 226 -17.21 36.11 0.47
C LEU A 226 -16.96 34.60 0.59
N GLU A 227 -16.80 33.91 -0.54
CA GLU A 227 -16.56 32.48 -0.63
C GLU A 227 -15.12 32.07 -0.28
N MET A 228 -14.16 33.00 -0.25
CA MET A 228 -12.75 32.66 -0.03
C MET A 228 -12.50 32.34 1.45
N THR A 229 -12.25 31.06 1.74
CA THR A 229 -12.11 30.58 3.12
C THR A 229 -10.72 30.88 3.69
N CYS A 230 -10.54 30.74 5.01
CA CYS A 230 -9.20 30.80 5.62
C CYS A 230 -8.24 29.73 5.07
N GLN A 231 -8.78 28.59 4.62
CA GLN A 231 -8.00 27.53 3.97
C GLN A 231 -7.46 28.01 2.62
N ASP A 232 -8.30 28.66 1.81
CA ASP A 232 -7.92 29.19 0.51
C ASP A 232 -6.85 30.28 0.64
N HIS A 233 -7.05 31.22 1.57
CA HIS A 233 -6.06 32.25 1.87
C HIS A 233 -4.73 31.62 2.32
N MET A 234 -4.77 30.59 3.16
CA MET A 234 -3.56 29.90 3.59
C MET A 234 -2.81 29.23 2.43
N VAL A 235 -3.53 28.57 1.51
CA VAL A 235 -2.93 27.95 0.31
C VAL A 235 -2.32 29.00 -0.61
N LEU A 236 -3.02 30.11 -0.86
CA LEU A 236 -2.49 31.22 -1.68
C LEU A 236 -1.17 31.76 -1.09
N ASN A 237 -1.13 32.00 0.21
CA ASN A 237 0.09 32.47 0.89
C ASN A 237 1.18 31.39 0.90
N LEU A 238 0.83 30.11 1.00
CA LEU A 238 1.79 28.99 0.88
C LEU A 238 2.42 28.94 -0.53
N LEU A 239 1.64 29.17 -1.59
CA LEU A 239 2.14 29.24 -2.98
C LEU A 239 3.10 30.42 -3.16
N LEU A 240 2.70 31.61 -2.71
CA LEU A 240 3.53 32.83 -2.75
C LEU A 240 4.83 32.65 -1.92
N MET A 241 4.75 32.05 -0.74
CA MET A 241 5.93 31.70 0.04
C MET A 241 6.88 30.78 -0.75
N ASN A 242 6.35 29.72 -1.37
CA ASN A 242 7.13 28.78 -2.17
C ASN A 242 7.70 29.40 -3.45
N LEU A 243 7.14 30.49 -3.97
CA LEU A 243 7.75 31.28 -5.05
C LEU A 243 8.98 32.08 -4.58
N HIS A 244 9.09 32.42 -3.30
CA HIS A 244 10.17 33.23 -2.76
C HIS A 244 11.20 32.48 -1.90
N ALA A 245 10.87 31.29 -1.39
CA ALA A 245 11.79 30.39 -0.69
C ALA A 245 11.88 29.01 -1.37
N SER A 246 13.08 28.42 -1.43
CA SER A 246 13.26 27.02 -1.83
C SER A 246 13.13 26.13 -0.59
N LEU A 247 11.99 25.46 -0.44
CA LEU A 247 11.78 24.54 0.68
C LEU A 247 12.72 23.33 0.62
N ASP A 248 13.09 22.84 -0.56
CA ASP A 248 14.06 21.74 -0.70
C ASP A 248 15.42 22.12 -0.07
N ASP A 249 15.97 23.28 -0.45
CA ASP A 249 17.24 23.78 0.11
C ASP A 249 17.14 23.99 1.62
N ILE A 250 16.02 24.53 2.08
CA ILE A 250 15.80 24.78 3.51
C ILE A 250 15.67 23.46 4.28
N GLN A 251 14.97 22.44 3.73
CA GLN A 251 14.86 21.12 4.34
C GLN A 251 16.20 20.36 4.33
N LEU A 252 17.05 20.55 3.31
CA LEU A 252 18.42 20.03 3.34
C LEU A 252 19.22 20.67 4.49
N PHE A 253 19.05 21.97 4.70
CA PHE A 253 19.71 22.71 5.79
C PHE A 253 19.28 22.27 7.19
N THR A 254 18.08 21.70 7.38
CA THR A 254 17.68 21.10 8.67
C THR A 254 18.42 19.79 8.99
N GLY A 255 19.23 19.27 8.06
CA GLY A 255 20.02 18.05 8.22
C GLY A 255 19.33 16.78 7.73
N LYS A 256 18.27 16.91 6.92
CA LYS A 256 17.50 15.77 6.36
C LYS A 256 18.37 14.73 5.67
N ASP A 257 19.37 15.17 4.90
CA ASP A 257 20.28 14.32 4.12
C ASP A 257 21.72 14.32 4.68
N GLY A 258 21.88 14.71 5.95
CA GLY A 258 23.17 14.73 6.64
C GLY A 258 23.89 16.08 6.63
N GLU A 259 25.02 16.15 7.32
CA GLU A 259 25.70 17.40 7.64
C GLU A 259 26.44 18.01 6.44
N GLU A 260 26.95 17.19 5.52
CA GLU A 260 27.71 17.66 4.36
C GLU A 260 26.82 18.47 3.40
N GLU A 261 25.63 17.97 3.08
CA GLU A 261 24.67 18.71 2.24
C GLU A 261 24.14 19.96 2.95
N ALA A 262 23.91 19.91 4.27
CA ALA A 262 23.53 21.08 5.05
C ALA A 262 24.61 22.19 4.99
N ARG A 263 25.90 21.82 5.08
CA ARG A 263 27.02 22.78 4.93
C ARG A 263 27.14 23.31 3.51
N ARG A 264 26.85 22.51 2.49
CA ARG A 264 26.88 22.91 1.07
C ARG A 264 25.86 24.00 0.76
N ILE A 265 24.68 23.92 1.36
CA ILE A 265 23.58 24.87 1.13
C ILE A 265 23.69 26.14 2.00
N TYR A 266 24.45 26.10 3.10
CA TYR A 266 24.61 27.24 4.01
C TYR A 266 24.96 28.59 3.32
N PRO A 267 25.94 28.69 2.40
CA PRO A 267 26.26 29.96 1.73
C PRO A 267 25.10 30.48 0.86
N VAL A 268 24.31 29.58 0.27
CA VAL A 268 23.15 29.92 -0.55
C VAL A 268 22.06 30.55 0.32
N LEU A 269 21.76 29.94 1.47
CA LEU A 269 20.77 30.48 2.41
C LEU A 269 21.24 31.77 3.08
N GLN A 270 22.54 31.90 3.33
CA GLN A 270 23.13 33.14 3.84
C GLN A 270 22.90 34.30 2.85
N GLN A 271 23.17 34.08 1.55
CA GLN A 271 22.89 35.08 0.52
C GLN A 271 21.38 35.37 0.40
N TRP A 272 20.55 34.33 0.32
CA TRP A 272 19.10 34.45 0.24
C TRP A 272 18.54 35.29 1.39
N SER A 273 18.97 35.08 2.64
CA SER A 273 18.46 35.82 3.81
C SER A 273 18.58 37.35 3.72
N THR A 274 19.43 37.86 2.82
CA THR A 274 19.63 39.30 2.58
C THR A 274 18.74 39.88 1.48
N THR A 275 18.06 39.05 0.70
CA THR A 275 17.26 39.47 -0.47
C THR A 275 15.85 39.92 -0.08
N SER A 276 15.20 40.67 -0.96
CA SER A 276 13.77 40.99 -0.83
C SER A 276 12.91 39.73 -0.93
N GLU A 277 13.31 38.72 -1.71
CA GLU A 277 12.62 37.44 -1.79
C GLU A 277 12.55 36.74 -0.43
N ALA A 278 13.66 36.68 0.32
CA ALA A 278 13.61 36.10 1.66
C ALA A 278 12.63 36.83 2.57
N ARG A 279 12.60 38.16 2.51
CA ARG A 279 11.67 38.99 3.30
C ARG A 279 10.21 38.80 2.87
N SER A 280 9.94 38.71 1.56
CA SER A 280 8.61 38.32 1.04
C SER A 280 8.20 36.93 1.53
N SER A 281 9.13 35.97 1.53
CA SER A 281 8.82 34.60 1.93
C SER A 281 8.41 34.49 3.40
N ILE A 282 9.10 35.19 4.31
CA ILE A 282 8.74 35.18 5.74
C ILE A 282 7.47 35.97 6.02
N TRP A 283 7.18 37.00 5.22
CA TRP A 283 5.89 37.68 5.27
C TRP A 283 4.75 36.72 4.93
N TYR A 284 4.85 36.02 3.80
CA TYR A 284 3.85 35.03 3.41
C TYR A 284 3.77 33.84 4.39
N ALA A 285 4.90 33.41 4.97
CA ALA A 285 4.91 32.42 6.04
C ALA A 285 4.16 32.90 7.29
N GLY A 286 4.32 34.18 7.68
CA GLY A 286 3.55 34.81 8.75
C GLY A 286 2.04 34.80 8.46
N GLN A 287 1.65 35.05 7.20
CA GLN A 287 0.25 34.98 6.79
C GLN A 287 -0.31 33.55 6.80
N VAL A 288 0.49 32.53 6.47
CA VAL A 288 0.10 31.13 6.67
C VAL A 288 -0.24 30.87 8.15
N ILE A 289 0.61 31.34 9.09
CA ILE A 289 0.34 31.22 10.54
C ILE A 289 -0.90 32.02 10.95
N ARG A 290 -1.10 33.23 10.40
CA ARG A 290 -2.28 34.07 10.66
C ARG A 290 -3.58 33.35 10.29
N TYR A 291 -3.64 32.76 9.09
CA TYR A 291 -4.83 32.04 8.64
C TYR A 291 -5.01 30.71 9.37
N ALA A 292 -3.93 30.01 9.74
CA ALA A 292 -4.01 28.78 10.54
C ALA A 292 -4.74 29.00 11.89
N ARG A 293 -4.57 30.17 12.52
CA ARG A 293 -5.30 30.53 13.76
C ARG A 293 -6.80 30.74 13.57
N GLN A 294 -7.24 31.00 12.34
CA GLN A 294 -8.65 31.24 12.01
C GLN A 294 -9.39 29.96 11.60
N PHE A 295 -8.71 28.81 11.57
CA PHE A 295 -9.36 27.53 11.29
C PHE A 295 -10.39 27.23 12.36
N ALA A 296 -11.54 26.69 11.94
CA ALA A 296 -12.49 26.13 12.88
C ALA A 296 -11.84 25.02 13.71
N PRO A 297 -12.26 24.81 14.98
CA PRO A 297 -11.67 23.78 15.83
C PRO A 297 -11.67 22.39 15.16
N GLY A 298 -10.55 21.69 15.24
CA GLY A 298 -10.34 20.34 14.68
C GLY A 298 -10.10 20.26 13.17
N GLN A 299 -10.05 21.40 12.46
CA GLN A 299 -9.85 21.45 11.00
C GLN A 299 -8.38 21.65 10.59
N LEU A 300 -7.50 22.10 11.49
CA LEU A 300 -6.07 22.31 11.21
C LEU A 300 -5.30 20.98 11.30
N LYS A 301 -5.58 20.09 10.35
CA LYS A 301 -5.02 18.73 10.25
C LYS A 301 -4.59 18.41 8.81
N ASP A 302 -4.08 17.21 8.59
CA ASP A 302 -3.74 16.69 7.27
C ASP A 302 -2.78 17.63 6.51
N PHE A 303 -3.06 17.94 5.24
CA PHE A 303 -2.28 18.86 4.42
C PHE A 303 -2.05 20.22 5.07
N TYR A 304 -3.05 20.76 5.77
CA TYR A 304 -3.00 22.10 6.37
C TYR A 304 -2.01 22.16 7.54
N ALA A 305 -1.84 21.06 8.29
CA ALA A 305 -0.82 20.98 9.33
C ALA A 305 0.60 20.97 8.73
N VAL A 306 0.79 20.32 7.57
CA VAL A 306 2.07 20.33 6.83
C VAL A 306 2.37 21.72 6.27
N ALA A 307 1.36 22.44 5.75
CA ALA A 307 1.51 23.83 5.30
C ALA A 307 2.06 24.74 6.41
N VAL A 308 1.54 24.60 7.63
CA VAL A 308 2.04 25.33 8.81
C VAL A 308 3.48 24.95 9.15
N GLN A 309 3.83 23.66 9.05
CA GLN A 309 5.20 23.21 9.26
C GLN A 309 6.17 23.75 8.20
N HIS A 310 5.77 23.84 6.93
CA HIS A 310 6.55 24.46 5.87
C HIS A 310 6.81 25.95 6.15
N ALA A 311 5.78 26.70 6.55
CA ALA A 311 5.93 28.10 6.96
C ALA A 311 6.89 28.25 8.14
N ALA A 312 6.77 27.38 9.15
CA ALA A 312 7.65 27.41 10.31
C ALA A 312 9.12 27.18 9.94
N VAL A 313 9.41 26.21 9.07
CA VAL A 313 10.77 25.91 8.64
C VAL A 313 11.39 27.06 7.84
N VAL A 314 10.62 27.80 7.04
CA VAL A 314 11.08 29.03 6.37
C VAL A 314 11.43 30.13 7.37
N LEU A 315 10.55 30.38 8.35
CA LEU A 315 10.78 31.35 9.40
C LEU A 315 12.03 31.00 10.23
N TRP A 316 12.17 29.73 10.59
CA TRP A 316 13.33 29.20 11.30
C TRP A 316 14.63 29.44 10.53
N ALA A 317 14.67 29.09 9.25
CA ALA A 317 15.88 29.23 8.43
C ALA A 317 16.31 30.69 8.29
N TYR A 318 15.36 31.59 8.04
CA TYR A 318 15.61 33.02 8.00
C TYR A 318 16.15 33.55 9.34
N GLY A 319 15.52 33.13 10.45
CA GLY A 319 15.93 33.49 11.81
C GLY A 319 17.37 33.07 12.14
N VAL A 320 17.72 31.81 11.83
CA VAL A 320 19.07 31.28 12.05
C VAL A 320 20.11 32.03 11.21
N MET A 321 19.83 32.30 9.93
CA MET A 321 20.75 33.05 9.06
C MET A 321 20.95 34.50 9.53
N THR A 322 19.86 35.17 9.91
CA THR A 322 19.91 36.56 10.40
C THR A 322 20.70 36.67 11.71
N ARG A 323 20.50 35.72 12.63
CA ARG A 323 21.25 35.64 13.89
C ARG A 323 22.74 35.38 13.66
N ALA A 324 23.09 34.48 12.73
CA ALA A 324 24.48 34.21 12.36
C ALA A 324 25.16 35.46 11.76
N GLY A 325 24.47 36.17 10.86
CA GLY A 325 24.97 37.41 10.26
C GLY A 325 25.16 38.57 11.25
N ARG A 326 24.28 38.68 12.27
CA ARG A 326 24.40 39.68 13.35
C ARG A 326 25.62 39.42 14.24
N ARG A 327 25.92 38.17 14.58
CA ARG A 327 27.11 37.82 15.39
C ARG A 327 28.42 38.18 14.69
N GLN A 328 28.46 38.18 13.36
CA GLN A 328 29.64 38.58 12.58
C GLN A 328 29.80 40.11 12.46
N ARG A 329 28.72 40.89 12.60
CA ARG A 329 28.73 42.36 12.56
C ARG A 329 28.72 42.94 13.99
N SER A 330 29.88 43.05 14.59
CA SER A 330 30.07 43.84 15.81
C SER A 330 29.95 45.35 15.52
N LEU A 331 29.19 46.07 16.37
CA LEU A 331 29.07 47.53 16.54
C LEU A 331 28.02 48.30 15.69
N SER A 332 26.87 48.59 16.30
CA SER A 332 26.27 49.94 16.43
C SER A 332 25.17 49.94 17.50
N PRO A 333 25.04 50.98 18.36
CA PRO A 333 24.02 51.01 19.41
C PRO A 333 22.63 51.24 18.81
N HIS A 334 21.65 50.58 19.43
CA HIS A 334 20.24 50.56 19.10
C HIS A 334 19.63 51.96 18.90
N HIS A 335 19.23 52.28 17.67
CA HIS A 335 17.96 52.97 17.49
C HIS A 335 16.86 51.92 17.59
N SER A 336 15.84 52.20 18.38
CA SER A 336 14.61 51.40 18.55
C SER A 336 13.98 51.12 17.18
N GLN A 337 14.38 50.00 16.56
CA GLN A 337 13.78 49.53 15.32
C GLN A 337 12.34 49.11 15.61
N GLU A 338 11.42 49.59 14.78
CA GLU A 338 10.00 49.24 14.84
C GLU A 338 9.81 47.73 14.73
N LEU A 339 8.97 47.16 15.61
CA LEU A 339 8.60 45.76 15.60
C LEU A 339 7.48 45.54 14.56
N LEU A 340 7.66 44.55 13.71
CA LEU A 340 6.80 44.26 12.57
C LEU A 340 6.10 42.93 12.75
N TRP A 341 4.78 42.97 12.91
CA TRP A 341 3.96 41.78 13.09
C TRP A 341 3.72 41.09 11.75
N LEU A 342 4.37 39.94 11.53
CA LEU A 342 4.24 39.20 10.28
C LEU A 342 2.87 38.49 10.15
N ASP A 343 2.16 38.36 11.25
CA ASP A 343 0.84 37.73 11.37
C ASP A 343 -0.31 38.76 11.40
N ASP A 344 -0.05 39.99 10.95
CA ASP A 344 -1.02 41.09 10.85
C ASP A 344 -1.38 41.42 9.39
N GLY A 345 -2.19 42.46 9.16
CA GLY A 345 -2.50 43.02 7.85
C GLY A 345 -1.29 43.63 7.14
N ASP A 346 -1.39 43.75 5.82
CA ASP A 346 -0.40 44.48 5.03
C ASP A 346 -0.33 45.95 5.49
N SER A 347 0.88 46.50 5.57
CA SER A 347 1.13 47.87 6.02
C SER A 347 2.33 48.47 5.30
N ALA A 348 2.41 49.80 5.26
CA ALA A 348 3.56 50.50 4.68
C ALA A 348 4.89 50.09 5.34
N ALA A 349 4.88 49.75 6.64
CA ALA A 349 6.06 49.28 7.35
C ALA A 349 6.51 47.88 6.88
N ILE A 350 5.56 46.98 6.57
CA ILE A 350 5.83 45.67 5.98
C ILE A 350 6.38 45.81 4.55
N GLN A 351 5.82 46.70 3.74
CA GLN A 351 6.33 46.95 2.39
C GLN A 351 7.76 47.53 2.42
N ASN A 352 8.05 48.43 3.36
CA ASN A 352 9.40 48.94 3.59
C ASN A 352 10.36 47.83 4.07
N PHE A 353 9.90 46.93 4.93
CA PHE A 353 10.68 45.75 5.32
C PHE A 353 11.01 44.88 4.11
N ILE A 354 10.01 44.50 3.31
CA ILE A 354 10.22 43.68 2.12
C ILE A 354 11.19 44.35 1.15
N GLY A 355 10.98 45.64 0.84
CA GLY A 355 11.81 46.39 -0.10
C GLY A 355 13.25 46.59 0.37
N ILE A 356 13.46 47.19 1.54
CA ILE A 356 14.76 47.69 1.99
C ILE A 356 15.28 47.09 3.30
N GLY A 357 14.52 46.18 3.93
CA GLY A 357 14.95 45.47 5.15
C GLY A 357 14.85 46.28 6.44
N SER A 358 14.02 47.33 6.47
CA SER A 358 13.80 48.16 7.67
C SER A 358 12.82 47.50 8.64
N GLY A 359 13.11 47.52 9.94
CA GLY A 359 12.28 46.97 11.03
C GLY A 359 12.66 45.56 11.46
N ARG A 360 12.04 45.07 12.55
CA ARG A 360 12.32 43.73 13.13
C ARG A 360 11.06 42.85 13.11
N PRO A 361 11.07 41.74 12.37
CA PRO A 361 9.90 40.86 12.29
C PRO A 361 9.67 40.06 13.58
N VAL A 362 8.41 40.01 14.02
CA VAL A 362 7.93 39.27 15.20
C VAL A 362 6.67 38.45 14.88
N LEU A 363 6.41 37.45 15.72
CA LEU A 363 5.14 36.72 15.79
C LEU A 363 4.48 36.89 17.15
N ARG A 364 3.15 36.92 17.17
CA ARG A 364 2.35 37.02 18.39
C ARG A 364 2.22 35.67 19.13
N ASN A 365 2.38 35.68 20.45
CA ASN A 365 2.15 34.53 21.33
C ASN A 365 0.71 34.55 21.89
N LEU A 366 0.09 33.39 22.14
CA LEU A 366 -1.27 33.25 22.66
C LEU A 366 -1.28 32.93 24.17
N GLN A 367 -0.79 33.83 25.03
CA GLN A 367 -1.03 33.63 26.47
C GLN A 367 -2.47 34.00 26.84
N GLY A 368 -3.19 33.03 27.42
CA GLY A 368 -4.53 33.19 28.02
C GLY A 368 -4.59 34.13 29.24
N SER A 369 -3.74 35.15 29.34
CA SER A 369 -3.74 36.14 30.41
C SER A 369 -3.04 37.42 29.96
N VAL A 370 -3.82 38.45 29.56
CA VAL A 370 -3.60 39.92 29.61
C VAL A 370 -2.27 40.53 29.10
N VAL A 371 -1.20 39.76 28.83
CA VAL A 371 0.11 40.25 28.38
C VAL A 371 0.45 39.55 27.06
N VAL A 372 0.48 40.33 25.97
CA VAL A 372 0.97 39.86 24.67
C VAL A 372 2.48 39.65 24.77
N SER A 373 2.92 38.39 24.79
CA SER A 373 4.33 38.05 24.64
C SER A 373 4.68 37.99 23.15
N GLU A 374 5.85 38.50 22.77
CA GLU A 374 6.37 38.52 21.39
C GLU A 374 7.53 37.54 21.25
N SER A 375 7.63 36.84 20.12
CA SER A 375 8.85 36.14 19.73
C SER A 375 9.42 36.79 18.49
N LEU A 376 10.68 37.17 18.59
CA LEU A 376 11.47 37.62 17.46
C LEU A 376 11.71 36.45 16.49
N ILE A 377 11.69 36.71 15.19
CA ILE A 377 12.04 35.68 14.19
C ILE A 377 13.52 35.27 14.32
N ASP A 378 14.41 36.17 14.76
CA ASP A 378 15.81 35.85 15.05
C ASP A 378 16.04 35.06 16.37
N GLU A 379 14.94 34.64 17.02
CA GLU A 379 14.89 33.68 18.11
C GLU A 379 14.15 32.40 17.67
N PRO A 380 14.83 31.46 17.00
CA PRO A 380 14.17 30.35 16.33
C PRO A 380 13.38 29.44 17.27
N TRP A 381 13.83 29.27 18.52
CA TRP A 381 13.11 28.49 19.52
C TRP A 381 11.73 29.08 19.86
N GLY A 382 11.66 30.39 20.10
CA GLY A 382 10.40 31.06 20.42
C GLY A 382 9.42 30.99 19.24
N CYS A 383 9.93 31.15 18.02
CA CYS A 383 9.15 30.99 16.79
C CYS A 383 8.57 29.56 16.68
N MET A 384 9.37 28.51 16.92
CA MET A 384 8.89 27.13 16.86
C MET A 384 7.88 26.81 17.97
N SER A 385 8.01 27.45 19.14
CA SER A 385 7.06 27.31 20.24
C SER A 385 5.69 27.89 19.88
N ILE A 386 5.64 29.09 19.29
CA ILE A 386 4.39 29.72 18.84
C ILE A 386 3.68 28.84 17.80
N VAL A 387 4.42 28.30 16.83
CA VAL A 387 3.81 27.44 15.80
C VAL A 387 3.24 26.15 16.42
N GLN A 388 3.96 25.52 17.35
CA GLN A 388 3.44 24.34 18.07
C GLN A 388 2.16 24.67 18.85
N GLU A 389 2.09 25.86 19.45
CA GLU A 389 0.90 26.33 20.13
C GLU A 389 -0.27 26.48 19.15
N VAL A 390 -0.07 27.14 18.00
CA VAL A 390 -1.11 27.30 16.97
C VAL A 390 -1.66 25.95 16.49
N LEU A 391 -0.78 24.96 16.26
CA LEU A 391 -1.19 23.61 15.87
C LEU A 391 -2.00 22.90 16.98
N ARG A 392 -1.57 23.00 18.24
CA ARG A 392 -2.24 22.33 19.36
C ARG A 392 -3.54 23.02 19.76
N SER A 393 -3.59 24.36 19.73
CA SER A 393 -4.74 25.15 20.18
C SER A 393 -5.98 24.98 19.30
N ASN A 394 -5.83 24.47 18.08
CA ASN A 394 -6.97 24.16 17.21
C ASN A 394 -7.77 22.94 17.69
N PHE A 395 -7.22 22.10 18.57
CA PHE A 395 -7.88 20.93 19.13
C PHE A 395 -8.27 21.19 20.59
N LYS A 396 -9.51 20.85 20.97
CA LYS A 396 -9.96 21.04 22.36
C LYS A 396 -9.20 20.11 23.30
N TYR A 397 -9.11 20.48 24.59
CA TYR A 397 -8.41 19.69 25.62
C TYR A 397 -8.86 18.22 25.73
N ASN A 398 -10.10 17.90 25.33
CA ASN A 398 -10.68 16.54 25.37
C ASN A 398 -10.72 15.84 24.00
N GLU A 399 -10.30 16.49 22.91
CA GLU A 399 -10.25 15.90 21.57
C GLU A 399 -8.87 15.28 21.32
N ALA A 400 -8.84 14.07 20.78
CA ALA A 400 -7.57 13.42 20.43
C ALA A 400 -6.88 14.21 19.30
N ILE A 401 -5.68 14.70 19.56
CA ILE A 401 -4.86 15.40 18.55
C ILE A 401 -4.45 14.37 17.48
N PRO A 402 -4.64 14.66 16.19
CA PRO A 402 -4.21 13.75 15.13
C PRO A 402 -2.71 13.44 15.23
N THR A 403 -2.33 12.17 15.11
CA THR A 403 -0.93 11.72 15.22
C THR A 403 0.01 12.45 14.25
N VAL A 404 -0.47 12.85 13.06
CA VAL A 404 0.32 13.68 12.12
C VAL A 404 0.69 15.03 12.72
N VAL A 405 -0.23 15.69 13.42
CA VAL A 405 -0.02 16.99 14.08
C VAL A 405 0.97 16.84 15.25
N GLU A 406 0.83 15.77 16.04
CA GLU A 406 1.78 15.48 17.13
C GLU A 406 3.20 15.26 16.61
N ASN A 407 3.36 14.46 15.56
CA ASN A 407 4.65 14.19 14.94
C ASN A 407 5.30 15.47 14.38
N LEU A 408 4.52 16.34 13.73
CA LEU A 408 5.01 17.63 13.25
C LEU A 408 5.46 18.54 14.41
N CYS A 409 4.71 18.57 15.51
CA CYS A 409 5.11 19.32 16.70
C CYS A 409 6.43 18.80 17.29
N HIS A 410 6.64 17.48 17.32
CA HIS A 410 7.91 16.89 17.77
C HIS A 410 9.08 17.28 16.86
N LEU A 411 8.88 17.27 15.54
CA LEU A 411 9.88 17.72 14.56
C LEU A 411 10.23 19.20 14.76
N LEU A 412 9.23 20.07 14.90
CA LEU A 412 9.44 21.51 15.14
C LEU A 412 10.21 21.76 16.44
N LYS A 413 9.95 20.96 17.49
CA LYS A 413 10.70 21.04 18.75
C LYS A 413 12.18 20.68 18.54
N GLN A 414 12.48 19.59 17.83
CA GLN A 414 13.86 19.17 17.55
C GLN A 414 14.64 20.22 16.76
N VAL A 415 13.99 20.81 15.74
CA VAL A 415 14.57 21.89 14.91
C VAL A 415 14.82 23.16 15.74
N GLY A 416 13.91 23.49 16.65
CA GLY A 416 14.09 24.57 17.62
C GLY A 416 15.26 24.32 18.58
N ASP A 417 15.32 23.13 19.19
CA ASP A 417 16.35 22.76 20.17
C ASP A 417 17.76 22.72 19.57
N ALA A 418 17.91 22.22 18.34
CA ALA A 418 19.19 22.19 17.61
C ALA A 418 19.81 23.58 17.42
N SER A 419 18.97 24.61 17.24
CA SER A 419 19.41 26.00 17.09
C SER A 419 19.88 26.65 18.41
N TRP A 420 19.43 26.13 19.56
CA TRP A 420 19.82 26.60 20.89
C TRP A 420 21.17 26.03 21.32
N THR A 421 21.43 24.74 21.06
CA THR A 421 22.66 24.05 21.46
C THR A 421 23.91 24.45 20.67
N GLY A 422 23.75 25.01 19.46
CA GLY A 422 24.86 25.55 18.65
C GLY A 422 25.46 26.88 19.16
N GLY A 423 25.07 27.32 20.36
CA GLY A 423 25.58 28.53 21.02
C GLY A 423 26.91 28.39 21.75
N HIS A 424 27.38 27.16 22.02
CA HIS A 424 28.71 26.90 22.55
C HIS A 424 29.55 26.20 21.49
N ALA A 425 30.83 26.60 21.39
CA ALA A 425 31.79 26.04 20.44
C ALA A 425 31.65 24.52 20.35
N TRP A 426 31.52 24.00 19.12
CA TRP A 426 31.41 22.57 18.84
C TRP A 426 32.52 21.79 19.56
N PRO A 427 32.22 20.98 20.59
CA PRO A 427 33.22 20.12 21.20
C PRO A 427 33.34 18.88 20.32
N SER A 428 34.47 18.76 19.63
CA SER A 428 34.82 17.71 18.66
C SER A 428 34.78 16.27 19.22
N SER A 429 34.58 16.07 20.52
CA SER A 429 34.67 14.75 21.17
C SER A 429 33.33 14.06 21.41
N THR A 430 32.23 14.78 21.64
CA THR A 430 30.91 14.15 21.89
C THR A 430 30.22 13.78 20.58
N ALA A 431 30.36 14.61 19.55
CA ALA A 431 29.86 14.31 18.20
C ALA A 431 30.58 13.10 17.59
N ALA A 432 31.88 12.91 17.83
CA ALA A 432 32.59 11.72 17.36
C ALA A 432 32.05 10.42 17.99
N ILE A 433 31.70 10.44 19.28
CA ILE A 433 31.13 9.28 19.97
C ILE A 433 29.68 9.04 19.53
N VAL A 434 28.86 10.09 19.41
CA VAL A 434 27.46 9.97 18.96
C VAL A 434 27.38 9.59 17.49
N THR A 435 28.23 10.14 16.62
CA THR A 435 28.32 9.79 15.20
C THR A 435 28.90 8.39 15.01
N ALA A 436 29.92 7.99 15.78
CA ALA A 436 30.40 6.60 15.75
C ALA A 436 29.32 5.62 16.24
N THR A 437 28.56 6.00 17.27
CA THR A 437 27.45 5.18 17.79
C THR A 437 26.27 5.16 16.83
N ALA A 438 25.92 6.27 16.18
CA ALA A 438 24.83 6.37 15.22
C ALA A 438 25.18 5.71 13.89
N ILE A 439 26.43 5.79 13.42
CA ILE A 439 26.93 5.05 12.25
C ILE A 439 27.00 3.56 12.60
N ALA A 440 27.52 3.17 13.76
CA ALA A 440 27.52 1.77 14.17
C ALA A 440 26.10 1.23 14.34
N THR A 441 25.17 2.01 14.89
CA THR A 441 23.77 1.61 15.08
C THR A 441 23.01 1.59 13.75
N THR A 442 23.22 2.56 12.87
CA THR A 442 22.59 2.59 11.53
C THR A 442 23.19 1.51 10.64
N ALA A 443 24.49 1.26 10.71
CA ALA A 443 25.13 0.13 10.03
C ALA A 443 24.67 -1.20 10.62
N PHE A 444 24.49 -1.32 11.94
CA PHE A 444 23.96 -2.52 12.58
C PHE A 444 22.47 -2.74 12.28
N ILE A 445 21.68 -1.68 12.14
CA ILE A 445 20.26 -1.74 11.74
C ILE A 445 20.13 -1.99 10.24
N ALA A 446 20.96 -1.39 9.39
CA ALA A 446 20.98 -1.62 7.95
C ALA A 446 21.51 -3.02 7.63
N PHE A 447 22.63 -3.42 8.26
CA PHE A 447 23.13 -4.78 8.23
C PHE A 447 22.14 -5.75 8.85
N GLY A 448 21.46 -5.38 9.93
CA GLY A 448 20.37 -6.14 10.52
C GLY A 448 19.19 -6.29 9.55
N LYS A 449 18.78 -5.23 8.85
CA LYS A 449 17.67 -5.25 7.89
C LYS A 449 18.03 -6.07 6.65
N ILE A 450 19.23 -5.89 6.10
CA ILE A 450 19.73 -6.65 4.95
C ILE A 450 20.01 -8.11 5.34
N SER A 451 20.56 -8.36 6.53
CA SER A 451 20.87 -9.71 7.02
C SER A 451 19.70 -10.43 7.66
N LEU A 452 18.59 -9.77 7.96
CA LEU A 452 17.41 -10.41 8.57
C LEU A 452 16.18 -10.40 7.65
N TRP A 453 16.11 -9.47 6.68
CA TRP A 453 15.08 -9.35 5.62
C TRP A 453 15.71 -9.11 4.23
N PRO A 454 16.38 -10.12 3.65
CA PRO A 454 16.88 -10.01 2.28
C PRO A 454 15.72 -9.85 1.28
N GLN A 455 15.94 -9.09 0.21
CA GLN A 455 15.04 -9.08 -0.94
C GLN A 455 15.03 -10.49 -1.54
N LYS A 456 13.88 -11.17 -1.50
CA LYS A 456 13.76 -12.53 -2.00
C LYS A 456 13.82 -12.53 -3.52
N GLU A 457 14.55 -13.48 -4.08
CA GLU A 457 14.47 -13.78 -5.51
C GLU A 457 13.02 -14.16 -5.86
N LYS A 458 12.55 -13.75 -7.04
CA LYS A 458 11.18 -14.02 -7.46
C LYS A 458 10.91 -15.52 -7.57
N VAL A 459 11.90 -16.27 -8.05
CA VAL A 459 11.87 -17.73 -8.20
C VAL A 459 12.93 -18.32 -7.28
N LEU A 460 12.51 -19.25 -6.41
CA LEU A 460 13.37 -20.02 -5.52
C LEU A 460 13.59 -21.39 -6.16
N PRO A 461 14.79 -21.68 -6.70
CA PRO A 461 15.00 -22.84 -7.55
C PRO A 461 14.76 -24.18 -6.82
N SER A 462 14.16 -25.12 -7.53
CA SER A 462 13.96 -26.49 -7.07
C SER A 462 15.27 -27.30 -7.06
N PRO A 463 15.32 -28.45 -6.37
CA PRO A 463 16.50 -29.30 -6.32
C PRO A 463 17.03 -29.73 -7.70
N LEU A 464 16.16 -29.80 -8.72
CA LEU A 464 16.56 -30.11 -10.11
C LEU A 464 17.52 -29.08 -10.69
N LYS A 465 17.40 -27.82 -10.26
CA LYS A 465 18.18 -26.70 -10.78
C LYS A 465 19.39 -26.38 -9.89
N THR A 466 19.32 -26.70 -8.60
CA THR A 466 20.36 -26.36 -7.62
C THR A 466 21.37 -27.48 -7.41
N LEU A 467 21.00 -28.74 -7.60
CA LEU A 467 21.92 -29.86 -7.49
C LEU A 467 22.63 -30.07 -8.84
N SER A 468 23.97 -30.10 -8.83
CA SER A 468 24.72 -30.34 -10.06
C SER A 468 24.53 -31.79 -10.54
N PRO A 469 24.55 -32.06 -11.86
CA PRO A 469 24.43 -33.43 -12.39
C PRO A 469 25.49 -34.38 -11.80
N ALA A 470 26.68 -33.87 -11.48
CA ALA A 470 27.74 -34.63 -10.83
C ALA A 470 27.47 -34.91 -9.33
N ALA A 471 26.80 -34.00 -8.61
CA ALA A 471 26.40 -34.21 -7.21
C ALA A 471 25.23 -35.19 -7.09
N VAL A 472 24.27 -35.13 -8.03
CA VAL A 472 23.14 -36.07 -8.12
C VAL A 472 23.63 -37.50 -8.45
N ALA A 473 24.59 -37.63 -9.37
CA ALA A 473 25.16 -38.93 -9.76
C ALA A 473 26.15 -39.54 -8.75
N SER A 474 26.67 -38.77 -7.80
CA SER A 474 27.66 -39.22 -6.80
C SER A 474 27.11 -39.35 -5.37
N SER A 475 25.89 -38.88 -5.11
CA SER A 475 25.26 -39.06 -3.80
C SER A 475 24.42 -40.34 -3.78
N ASP A 476 24.88 -41.37 -3.05
CA ASP A 476 24.07 -42.54 -2.71
C ASP A 476 22.71 -42.12 -2.11
N THR A 477 22.71 -41.00 -1.35
CA THR A 477 21.54 -40.41 -0.70
C THR A 477 20.44 -39.92 -1.65
N PHE A 478 20.73 -39.55 -2.91
CA PHE A 478 19.70 -39.09 -3.86
C PHE A 478 19.00 -40.27 -4.52
N ASN A 479 19.75 -41.30 -4.93
CA ASN A 479 19.18 -42.51 -5.52
C ASN A 479 18.33 -43.32 -4.52
N ASP A 480 18.61 -43.18 -3.22
CA ASP A 480 17.85 -43.82 -2.15
C ASP A 480 16.57 -43.05 -1.73
N LEU A 481 16.29 -41.89 -2.34
CA LEU A 481 15.07 -41.14 -2.03
C LEU A 481 13.82 -41.89 -2.49
N VAL A 482 12.76 -41.80 -1.69
CA VAL A 482 11.44 -42.40 -1.96
C VAL A 482 10.75 -41.83 -3.20
N TYR A 483 11.23 -40.69 -3.68
CA TYR A 483 10.60 -39.90 -4.73
C TYR A 483 11.66 -39.34 -5.65
N GLN A 484 11.70 -39.88 -6.88
CA GLN A 484 12.58 -39.43 -7.95
C GLN A 484 11.85 -38.48 -8.90
N PRO A 485 12.58 -37.62 -9.63
CA PRO A 485 11.96 -36.72 -10.59
C PRO A 485 11.14 -37.47 -11.64
N ASP A 486 11.61 -38.60 -12.15
CA ASP A 486 11.00 -39.45 -13.16
C ASP A 486 10.16 -40.60 -12.57
N GLN A 487 9.79 -40.50 -11.28
CA GLN A 487 9.06 -41.54 -10.54
C GLN A 487 7.78 -42.01 -11.25
N PHE A 488 7.04 -41.11 -11.89
CA PHE A 488 5.76 -41.42 -12.55
C PHE A 488 5.81 -41.10 -14.05
N PRO A 489 5.03 -41.80 -14.89
CA PRO A 489 5.00 -41.51 -16.32
C PRO A 489 4.45 -40.11 -16.64
N GLY A 490 4.82 -39.60 -17.82
CA GLY A 490 4.42 -38.26 -18.28
C GLY A 490 5.03 -37.11 -17.49
N ALA A 491 6.10 -37.38 -16.74
CA ALA A 491 6.84 -36.40 -15.96
C ALA A 491 7.36 -35.26 -16.84
N ARG A 492 7.05 -34.02 -16.45
CA ARG A 492 7.49 -32.81 -17.16
C ARG A 492 7.59 -31.62 -16.23
N ASP A 493 8.41 -30.68 -16.64
CA ASP A 493 8.60 -29.39 -15.98
C ASP A 493 7.83 -28.33 -16.78
N VAL A 494 6.80 -27.77 -16.17
CA VAL A 494 5.92 -26.77 -16.81
C VAL A 494 6.42 -25.39 -16.43
N ASP A 495 6.93 -24.65 -17.42
CA ASP A 495 7.33 -23.26 -17.22
C ASP A 495 6.12 -22.37 -16.96
N THR A 496 6.17 -21.61 -15.87
CA THR A 496 5.14 -20.64 -15.48
C THR A 496 5.80 -19.29 -15.17
N PRO A 497 5.02 -18.19 -15.10
CA PRO A 497 5.52 -16.90 -14.65
C PRO A 497 6.11 -16.90 -13.24
N TYR A 498 5.87 -17.95 -12.46
CA TYR A 498 6.28 -18.09 -11.06
C TYR A 498 7.47 -19.05 -10.87
N GLY A 499 8.03 -19.57 -11.97
CA GLY A 499 9.01 -20.66 -11.98
C GLY A 499 8.43 -21.93 -12.59
N SER A 500 9.14 -23.04 -12.47
CA SER A 500 8.75 -24.32 -13.04
C SER A 500 7.90 -25.15 -12.07
N THR A 501 6.87 -25.83 -12.56
CA THR A 501 6.07 -26.80 -11.80
C THR A 501 6.30 -28.22 -12.31
N ARG A 502 6.63 -29.14 -11.41
CA ARG A 502 6.74 -30.57 -11.74
C ARG A 502 5.35 -31.19 -11.87
N VAL A 503 5.07 -31.81 -13.01
CA VAL A 503 3.78 -32.44 -13.34
C VAL A 503 4.00 -33.86 -13.83
N TYR A 504 3.08 -34.76 -13.46
CA TYR A 504 3.01 -36.15 -13.90
C TYR A 504 1.62 -36.42 -14.45
N GLU A 505 1.54 -37.15 -15.55
CA GLU A 505 0.27 -37.42 -16.22
C GLU A 505 0.30 -38.78 -16.90
N PHE A 506 -0.57 -39.69 -16.46
CA PHE A 506 -0.55 -41.07 -16.92
C PHE A 506 -1.91 -41.77 -16.82
N GLY A 507 -2.00 -42.97 -17.40
CA GLY A 507 -3.26 -43.68 -17.65
C GLY A 507 -3.78 -43.50 -19.08
N PRO A 508 -4.85 -44.19 -19.48
CA PRO A 508 -5.44 -44.12 -20.82
C PRO A 508 -5.83 -42.68 -21.21
N GLU A 509 -5.59 -42.25 -22.47
CA GLU A 509 -5.88 -40.88 -22.91
C GLU A 509 -7.39 -40.53 -22.90
N ASP A 510 -8.23 -41.55 -23.08
CA ASP A 510 -9.70 -41.50 -23.02
C ASP A 510 -10.26 -41.77 -21.61
N GLY A 511 -9.38 -42.03 -20.65
CA GLY A 511 -9.75 -42.28 -19.26
C GLY A 511 -10.41 -41.08 -18.57
N GLU A 512 -11.23 -41.38 -17.57
CA GLU A 512 -11.83 -40.32 -16.74
C GLU A 512 -10.75 -39.52 -16.02
N LYS A 513 -10.83 -38.19 -16.13
CA LYS A 513 -9.79 -37.26 -15.67
C LYS A 513 -9.85 -37.03 -14.17
N VAL A 514 -8.75 -37.30 -13.47
CA VAL A 514 -8.61 -37.12 -12.02
C VAL A 514 -7.38 -36.27 -11.69
N LEU A 515 -7.58 -35.12 -11.05
CA LEU A 515 -6.52 -34.24 -10.55
C LEU A 515 -6.26 -34.50 -9.07
N PHE A 516 -5.00 -34.69 -8.69
CA PHE A 516 -4.57 -34.86 -7.30
C PHE A 516 -3.84 -33.64 -6.77
N ILE A 517 -4.18 -33.22 -5.56
CA ILE A 517 -3.58 -32.07 -4.86
C ILE A 517 -3.11 -32.52 -3.47
N HIS A 518 -1.80 -32.46 -3.23
CA HIS A 518 -1.18 -32.97 -2.00
C HIS A 518 -1.18 -31.97 -0.83
N GLY A 519 -0.70 -32.42 0.34
CA GLY A 519 -0.67 -31.68 1.61
C GLY A 519 0.44 -30.62 1.71
N ILE A 520 0.53 -29.94 2.86
CA ILE A 520 1.37 -28.74 3.03
C ILE A 520 2.87 -29.03 3.02
N SER A 521 3.28 -30.16 3.60
CA SER A 521 4.68 -30.53 3.89
C SER A 521 5.23 -31.62 2.98
N THR A 522 4.36 -32.27 2.20
CA THR A 522 4.69 -33.42 1.36
C THR A 522 4.76 -33.03 -0.12
N SER A 523 5.07 -34.00 -0.99
CA SER A 523 4.93 -33.88 -2.45
C SER A 523 3.82 -34.79 -2.96
N CYS A 524 3.55 -34.76 -4.27
CA CYS A 524 2.47 -35.56 -4.86
C CYS A 524 2.63 -37.08 -4.67
N VAL A 525 3.84 -37.56 -4.34
CA VAL A 525 4.14 -38.97 -4.06
C VAL A 525 3.21 -39.58 -3.00
N THR A 526 2.73 -38.78 -2.06
CA THR A 526 1.84 -39.28 -0.97
C THR A 526 0.49 -39.79 -1.47
N LEU A 527 0.07 -39.39 -2.67
CA LEU A 527 -1.17 -39.80 -3.30
C LEU A 527 -0.98 -40.88 -4.38
N CYS A 528 0.25 -41.37 -4.58
CA CYS A 528 0.58 -42.26 -5.70
C CYS A 528 -0.22 -43.56 -5.69
N ARG A 529 -0.34 -44.22 -4.53
CA ARG A 529 -1.06 -45.49 -4.40
C ARG A 529 -2.54 -45.37 -4.76
N ILE A 530 -3.14 -44.21 -4.50
CA ILE A 530 -4.53 -43.94 -4.84
C ILE A 530 -4.63 -43.66 -6.35
N ALA A 531 -3.73 -42.86 -6.91
CA ALA A 531 -3.70 -42.55 -8.33
C ALA A 531 -3.47 -43.81 -9.19
N GLU A 532 -2.45 -44.61 -8.87
CA GLU A 532 -2.15 -45.89 -9.54
C GLU A 532 -3.32 -46.86 -9.41
N GLY A 533 -3.92 -46.99 -8.22
CA GLY A 533 -5.08 -47.87 -8.02
C GLY A 533 -6.28 -47.49 -8.89
N LEU A 534 -6.51 -46.19 -9.14
CA LEU A 534 -7.58 -45.73 -10.03
C LEU A 534 -7.26 -45.96 -11.51
N VAL A 535 -5.99 -45.81 -11.91
CA VAL A 535 -5.53 -46.16 -13.26
C VAL A 535 -5.68 -47.65 -13.51
N GLU A 536 -5.18 -48.49 -12.60
CA GLU A 536 -5.19 -49.95 -12.72
C GLU A 536 -6.60 -50.53 -12.73
N LYS A 537 -7.47 -50.03 -11.85
CA LYS A 537 -8.81 -50.61 -11.65
C LYS A 537 -9.86 -50.06 -12.61
N HIS A 538 -9.80 -48.77 -12.95
CA HIS A 538 -10.85 -48.08 -13.71
C HIS A 538 -10.36 -47.43 -15.00
N GLY A 539 -9.07 -47.51 -15.32
CA GLY A 539 -8.51 -46.87 -16.51
C GLY A 539 -8.60 -45.34 -16.46
N CYS A 540 -8.55 -44.73 -15.27
CA CYS A 540 -8.58 -43.27 -15.16
C CYS A 540 -7.34 -42.63 -15.80
N ARG A 541 -7.50 -41.39 -16.29
CA ARG A 541 -6.38 -40.51 -16.64
C ARG A 541 -6.08 -39.63 -15.44
N VAL A 542 -4.91 -39.79 -14.83
CA VAL A 542 -4.56 -39.07 -13.60
C VAL A 542 -3.51 -37.99 -13.86
N MET A 543 -3.63 -36.89 -13.13
CA MET A 543 -2.64 -35.81 -13.12
C MET A 543 -2.24 -35.48 -11.69
N LEU A 544 -0.94 -35.54 -11.44
CA LEU A 544 -0.32 -35.18 -10.17
C LEU A 544 0.68 -34.05 -10.42
N PHE A 545 0.88 -33.18 -9.44
CA PHE A 545 1.86 -32.12 -9.54
C PHE A 545 2.36 -31.73 -8.16
N ASP A 546 3.57 -31.21 -8.10
CA ASP A 546 4.13 -30.69 -6.85
C ASP A 546 3.73 -29.22 -6.66
N LEU A 547 3.12 -28.89 -5.52
CA LEU A 547 2.81 -27.52 -5.12
C LEU A 547 4.10 -26.67 -5.10
N PHE A 548 4.00 -25.38 -5.41
CA PHE A 548 5.17 -24.49 -5.41
C PHE A 548 5.99 -24.62 -4.11
N GLY A 549 7.31 -24.74 -4.27
CA GLY A 549 8.27 -24.94 -3.18
C GLY A 549 8.23 -26.33 -2.52
N ARG A 550 7.51 -27.29 -3.08
CA ARG A 550 7.54 -28.71 -2.68
C ARG A 550 8.04 -29.55 -3.83
N GLY A 551 8.50 -30.75 -3.50
CA GLY A 551 8.86 -31.71 -4.53
C GLY A 551 9.99 -31.17 -5.42
N PHE A 552 9.76 -31.25 -6.72
CA PHE A 552 10.66 -30.71 -7.74
C PHE A 552 10.15 -29.42 -8.40
N SER A 553 9.10 -28.80 -7.86
CA SER A 553 8.60 -27.49 -8.30
C SER A 553 9.42 -26.34 -7.70
N ASP A 554 9.64 -25.28 -8.46
CA ASP A 554 10.24 -24.06 -7.92
C ASP A 554 9.33 -23.45 -6.83
N GLY A 555 9.93 -22.71 -5.90
CA GLY A 555 9.19 -21.85 -4.99
C GLY A 555 9.00 -20.44 -5.58
N VAL A 556 7.92 -19.79 -5.19
CA VAL A 556 7.69 -18.36 -5.42
C VAL A 556 8.20 -17.57 -4.23
N GLY A 557 9.11 -16.61 -4.44
CA GLY A 557 9.75 -15.90 -3.33
C GLY A 557 9.13 -14.54 -3.01
N ASP A 558 8.41 -13.93 -3.96
CA ASP A 558 7.90 -12.56 -3.87
C ASP A 558 6.37 -12.46 -3.68
N LEU A 559 5.66 -13.58 -3.58
CA LEU A 559 4.20 -13.62 -3.42
C LEU A 559 3.75 -14.47 -2.20
N PRO A 560 2.57 -14.16 -1.62
CA PRO A 560 1.96 -14.99 -0.59
C PRO A 560 1.42 -16.30 -1.18
N TYR A 561 1.51 -17.40 -0.42
CA TYR A 561 1.00 -18.71 -0.81
C TYR A 561 -0.45 -18.85 -0.35
N ASP A 562 -1.33 -18.15 -1.06
CA ASP A 562 -2.77 -18.14 -0.84
C ASP A 562 -3.52 -18.95 -1.92
N GLU A 563 -4.85 -19.04 -1.80
CA GLU A 563 -5.69 -19.76 -2.75
C GLU A 563 -5.50 -19.26 -4.20
N ARG A 564 -5.21 -17.97 -4.41
CA ARG A 564 -5.07 -17.38 -5.75
C ARG A 564 -3.81 -17.89 -6.44
N LEU A 565 -2.71 -17.99 -5.69
CA LEU A 565 -1.46 -18.54 -6.20
C LEU A 565 -1.64 -20.03 -6.57
N TYR A 566 -2.27 -20.82 -5.71
CA TYR A 566 -2.48 -22.25 -5.96
C TYR A 566 -3.47 -22.54 -7.08
N LEU A 567 -4.56 -21.77 -7.18
CA LEU A 567 -5.49 -21.88 -8.32
C LEU A 567 -4.78 -21.53 -9.63
N SER A 568 -3.90 -20.52 -9.62
CA SER A 568 -3.08 -20.19 -10.79
C SER A 568 -2.15 -21.35 -11.16
N GLN A 569 -1.51 -21.99 -10.17
CA GLN A 569 -0.68 -23.18 -10.39
C GLN A 569 -1.47 -24.30 -11.06
N ILE A 570 -2.64 -24.64 -10.52
CA ILE A 570 -3.52 -25.69 -11.07
C ILE A 570 -3.89 -25.38 -12.52
N LEU A 571 -4.22 -24.13 -12.85
CA LEU A 571 -4.56 -23.76 -14.23
C LEU A 571 -3.38 -23.96 -15.19
N PHE A 572 -2.15 -23.63 -14.79
CA PHE A 572 -0.97 -23.93 -15.60
C PHE A 572 -0.72 -25.43 -15.75
N VAL A 573 -0.92 -26.19 -14.68
CA VAL A 573 -0.79 -27.65 -14.68
C VAL A 573 -1.79 -28.28 -15.66
N LEU A 574 -3.07 -27.92 -15.58
CA LEU A 574 -4.11 -28.41 -16.49
C LEU A 574 -3.85 -27.98 -17.95
N ALA A 575 -3.43 -26.73 -18.17
CA ALA A 575 -3.12 -26.21 -19.50
C ALA A 575 -1.86 -26.81 -20.12
N SER A 576 -0.98 -27.43 -19.33
CA SER A 576 0.26 -28.05 -19.82
C SER A 576 0.05 -29.39 -20.54
N SER A 577 -1.12 -29.99 -20.38
CA SER A 577 -1.43 -31.29 -20.98
C SER A 577 -1.72 -31.16 -22.49
N PRO A 578 -1.27 -32.12 -23.31
CA PRO A 578 -1.69 -32.21 -24.71
C PRO A 578 -3.18 -32.59 -24.87
N LEU A 579 -3.77 -33.23 -23.85
CA LEU A 579 -5.20 -33.55 -23.78
C LEU A 579 -6.00 -32.36 -23.21
N ALA A 580 -7.25 -32.21 -23.63
CA ALA A 580 -8.13 -31.16 -23.13
C ALA A 580 -8.65 -31.49 -21.71
N TRP A 581 -8.00 -30.96 -20.67
CA TRP A 581 -8.48 -31.06 -19.28
C TRP A 581 -9.53 -30.00 -18.92
N THR A 582 -9.66 -28.96 -19.75
CA THR A 582 -10.60 -27.84 -19.58
C THR A 582 -11.39 -27.62 -20.86
N GLY A 583 -12.58 -27.05 -20.78
CA GLY A 583 -13.44 -26.78 -21.94
C GLY A 583 -14.91 -26.99 -21.62
N LYS A 584 -15.78 -26.80 -22.61
CA LYS A 584 -17.24 -26.85 -22.43
C LYS A 584 -17.75 -28.24 -21.99
N ASP A 585 -17.12 -29.29 -22.49
CA ASP A 585 -17.49 -30.69 -22.21
C ASP A 585 -16.52 -31.38 -21.25
N ALA A 586 -15.52 -30.66 -20.74
CA ALA A 586 -14.52 -31.22 -19.83
C ALA A 586 -15.11 -31.36 -18.43
N ARG A 587 -14.97 -32.56 -17.85
CA ARG A 587 -15.34 -32.88 -16.47
C ARG A 587 -14.13 -33.43 -15.73
N LEU A 588 -13.81 -32.80 -14.61
CA LEU A 588 -12.66 -33.12 -13.79
C LEU A 588 -13.12 -33.67 -12.44
N ARG A 589 -12.58 -34.82 -12.04
CA ARG A 589 -12.62 -35.28 -10.65
C ARG A 589 -11.42 -34.74 -9.92
N VAL A 590 -11.62 -34.24 -8.70
CA VAL A 590 -10.54 -33.64 -7.91
C VAL A 590 -10.41 -34.37 -6.59
N VAL A 591 -9.19 -34.79 -6.25
CA VAL A 591 -8.85 -35.42 -4.97
C VAL A 591 -7.84 -34.52 -4.27
N GLY A 592 -8.24 -33.92 -3.14
CA GLY A 592 -7.39 -33.04 -2.34
C GLY A 592 -7.12 -33.62 -0.95
N TYR A 593 -5.85 -33.67 -0.55
CA TYR A 593 -5.42 -34.13 0.78
C TYR A 593 -4.90 -32.97 1.64
N SER A 594 -5.35 -32.89 2.91
CA SER A 594 -4.91 -31.86 3.86
C SER A 594 -5.06 -30.44 3.29
N LEU A 595 -3.98 -29.66 3.19
CA LEU A 595 -3.98 -28.35 2.52
C LEU A 595 -4.52 -28.44 1.08
N GLY A 596 -4.18 -29.51 0.36
CA GLY A 596 -4.70 -29.77 -0.98
C GLY A 596 -6.22 -29.91 -1.00
N GLY A 597 -6.83 -30.40 0.09
CA GLY A 597 -8.28 -30.40 0.28
C GLY A 597 -8.85 -28.98 0.41
N GLY A 598 -8.22 -28.13 1.22
CA GLY A 598 -8.59 -26.70 1.32
C GLY A 598 -8.47 -25.97 -0.02
N ILE A 599 -7.41 -26.24 -0.79
CA ILE A 599 -7.23 -25.70 -2.15
C ILE A 599 -8.31 -26.26 -3.11
N ALA A 600 -8.63 -27.55 -3.02
CA ALA A 600 -9.64 -28.19 -3.85
C ALA A 600 -11.05 -27.62 -3.63
N VAL A 601 -11.40 -27.25 -2.39
CA VAL A 601 -12.64 -26.53 -2.08
C VAL A 601 -12.70 -25.20 -2.83
N HIS A 602 -11.61 -24.43 -2.83
CA HIS A 602 -11.54 -23.17 -3.58
C HIS A 602 -11.61 -23.38 -5.09
N LEU A 603 -10.96 -24.41 -5.62
CA LEU A 603 -11.06 -24.77 -7.04
C LEU A 603 -12.52 -25.11 -7.43
N ALA A 604 -13.19 -25.94 -6.63
CA ALA A 604 -14.58 -26.35 -6.86
C ALA A 604 -15.57 -25.18 -6.76
N ASN A 605 -15.32 -24.23 -5.87
CA ASN A 605 -16.16 -23.04 -5.70
C ASN A 605 -16.02 -22.04 -6.85
N HIS A 606 -14.81 -21.87 -7.40
CA HIS A 606 -14.55 -20.88 -8.46
C HIS A 606 -14.69 -21.45 -9.87
N LEU A 607 -14.53 -22.76 -10.04
CA LEU A 607 -14.72 -23.47 -11.32
C LEU A 607 -15.75 -24.61 -11.17
N PRO A 608 -16.99 -24.33 -10.73
CA PRO A 608 -17.97 -25.36 -10.42
C PRO A 608 -18.38 -26.20 -11.64
N HIS A 609 -18.32 -25.63 -12.84
CA HIS A 609 -18.61 -26.33 -14.09
C HIS A 609 -17.52 -27.31 -14.51
N LEU A 610 -16.28 -27.09 -14.06
CA LEU A 610 -15.14 -27.95 -14.38
C LEU A 610 -15.06 -29.14 -13.41
N VAL A 611 -15.31 -28.90 -12.12
CA VAL A 611 -15.17 -29.91 -11.05
C VAL A 611 -16.47 -30.71 -10.90
N ASP A 612 -16.52 -31.87 -11.55
CA ASP A 612 -17.69 -32.75 -11.55
C ASP A 612 -17.87 -33.52 -10.24
N SER A 613 -16.77 -33.99 -9.64
CA SER A 613 -16.78 -34.54 -8.29
C SER A 613 -15.55 -34.10 -7.49
N LEU A 614 -15.76 -33.97 -6.17
CA LEU A 614 -14.76 -33.48 -5.23
C LEU A 614 -14.57 -34.49 -4.10
N VAL A 615 -13.35 -34.98 -3.91
CA VAL A 615 -12.97 -35.85 -2.80
C VAL A 615 -11.99 -35.12 -1.91
N LEU A 616 -12.33 -35.02 -0.63
CA LEU A 616 -11.56 -34.34 0.39
C LEU A 616 -11.05 -35.37 1.40
N LEU A 617 -9.73 -35.54 1.49
CA LEU A 617 -9.05 -36.46 2.40
C LEU A 617 -8.43 -35.64 3.53
N ALA A 618 -8.94 -35.78 4.77
CA ALA A 618 -8.56 -34.97 5.92
C ALA A 618 -8.35 -33.47 5.60
N PRO A 619 -9.32 -32.79 4.95
CA PRO A 619 -9.11 -31.47 4.36
C PRO A 619 -8.88 -30.39 5.42
N SER A 620 -8.00 -29.43 5.12
CA SER A 620 -7.87 -28.21 5.92
C SER A 620 -9.08 -27.28 5.75
N GLY A 621 -9.17 -26.25 6.60
CA GLY A 621 -10.13 -25.15 6.46
C GLY A 621 -11.04 -24.95 7.67
N LEU A 622 -11.46 -26.01 8.36
CA LEU A 622 -12.29 -25.90 9.58
C LEU A 622 -11.49 -26.02 10.88
N ILE A 623 -10.16 -26.03 10.78
CA ILE A 623 -9.25 -26.05 11.93
C ILE A 623 -9.45 -24.74 12.74
N ASP A 624 -9.75 -24.85 14.04
CA ASP A 624 -9.94 -23.66 14.90
C ASP A 624 -8.62 -22.90 15.07
N ALA A 625 -8.58 -21.66 14.58
CA ALA A 625 -7.42 -20.78 14.68
C ALA A 625 -7.02 -20.46 16.12
N ARG A 626 -7.93 -20.56 17.10
CA ARG A 626 -7.64 -20.38 18.54
C ARG A 626 -6.88 -21.55 19.13
N SER A 627 -6.89 -22.70 18.47
CA SER A 627 -6.11 -23.87 18.87
C SER A 627 -4.60 -23.68 18.63
N PHE A 628 -4.22 -22.74 17.76
CA PHE A 628 -2.86 -22.20 17.70
C PHE A 628 -2.75 -21.10 18.76
N GLY A 629 -2.21 -21.43 19.94
CA GLY A 629 -2.18 -20.53 21.10
C GLY A 629 -1.80 -19.08 20.74
N ILE A 630 -2.33 -18.10 21.47
CA ILE A 630 -2.33 -16.65 21.14
C ILE A 630 -0.97 -16.16 20.62
N VAL A 631 0.13 -16.58 21.26
CA VAL A 631 1.46 -16.11 20.88
C VAL A 631 1.96 -16.82 19.61
N SER A 632 1.49 -18.01 19.23
CA SER A 632 1.83 -18.71 17.96
C SER A 632 1.16 -18.01 16.79
N ARG A 633 -0.12 -17.67 16.97
CA ARG A 633 -0.85 -16.83 16.02
C ARG A 633 -0.11 -15.51 15.84
N PHE A 634 0.29 -14.87 16.94
CA PHE A 634 1.07 -13.63 16.89
C PHE A 634 2.44 -13.80 16.23
N VAL A 635 3.22 -14.84 16.55
CA VAL A 635 4.57 -15.07 15.99
C VAL A 635 4.54 -15.31 14.49
N PHE A 636 3.59 -16.10 14.00
CA PHE A 636 3.48 -16.39 12.57
C PHE A 636 2.70 -15.34 11.78
N SER A 637 1.77 -14.59 12.38
CA SER A 637 0.96 -13.57 11.67
C SER A 637 1.46 -12.13 11.79
N SER A 638 2.20 -11.76 12.84
CA SER A 638 2.57 -10.36 13.10
C SER A 638 3.73 -9.83 12.24
N GLY A 639 4.52 -10.72 11.64
CA GLY A 639 5.72 -10.34 10.89
C GLY A 639 6.81 -9.63 11.71
N LEU A 640 6.69 -9.66 13.06
CA LEU A 640 7.62 -9.00 13.98
C LEU A 640 8.93 -9.78 14.21
N ILE A 641 8.90 -11.11 14.05
CA ILE A 641 10.11 -11.94 14.10
C ILE A 641 10.77 -11.95 12.72
N PRO A 642 12.09 -11.68 12.63
CA PRO A 642 12.77 -11.73 11.35
C PRO A 642 12.68 -13.08 10.65
N GLU A 643 12.38 -13.05 9.36
CA GLU A 643 12.09 -14.27 8.59
C GLU A 643 13.27 -15.24 8.56
N ARG A 644 14.52 -14.76 8.60
CA ARG A 644 15.70 -15.64 8.69
C ARG A 644 15.80 -16.39 10.02
N ILE A 645 15.49 -15.73 11.13
CA ILE A 645 15.49 -16.39 12.45
C ILE A 645 14.36 -17.41 12.49
N LEU A 646 13.17 -17.03 12.01
CA LEU A 646 12.04 -17.94 11.93
C LEU A 646 12.30 -19.10 10.98
N ALA A 647 12.97 -18.88 9.84
CA ALA A 647 13.36 -19.91 8.90
C ALA A 647 14.44 -20.85 9.46
N VAL A 648 15.43 -20.34 10.20
CA VAL A 648 16.44 -21.18 10.88
C VAL A 648 15.80 -22.01 11.98
N LEU A 649 14.92 -21.42 12.79
CA LEU A 649 14.17 -22.14 13.82
C LEU A 649 13.27 -23.21 13.21
N THR A 650 12.56 -22.88 12.13
CA THR A 650 11.69 -23.80 11.39
C THR A 650 12.51 -24.93 10.76
N ARG A 651 13.63 -24.61 10.11
CA ARG A 651 14.56 -25.59 9.51
C ARG A 651 15.13 -26.54 10.54
N SER A 652 15.64 -26.01 11.66
CA SER A 652 16.19 -26.81 12.75
C SER A 652 15.14 -27.73 13.38
N ARG A 653 13.90 -27.25 13.53
CA ARG A 653 12.80 -28.04 14.11
C ARG A 653 12.25 -29.11 13.17
N LEU A 654 12.13 -28.82 11.86
CA LEU A 654 11.73 -29.82 10.85
C LEU A 654 12.75 -30.96 10.70
N GLN A 655 13.98 -30.78 11.18
CA GLN A 655 15.05 -31.77 11.14
C GLN A 655 15.17 -32.64 12.41
N GLN A 656 14.54 -32.28 13.54
CA GLN A 656 14.75 -33.01 14.81
C GLN A 656 13.95 -34.33 14.93
N PRO A 657 14.58 -35.44 15.37
CA PRO A 657 13.88 -36.68 15.70
C PRO A 657 13.07 -36.56 17.01
N ILE A 658 11.90 -37.22 17.05
CA ILE A 658 10.84 -37.03 18.06
C ILE A 658 11.26 -37.43 19.50
N ALA A 659 12.28 -38.27 19.67
CA ALA A 659 12.65 -38.83 20.98
C ALA A 659 13.11 -37.83 22.06
N ALA A 660 13.40 -36.57 21.72
CA ALA A 660 13.91 -35.57 22.68
C ALA A 660 12.82 -34.74 23.40
N SER A 661 11.53 -34.86 23.04
CA SER A 661 10.46 -34.01 23.58
C SER A 661 9.51 -34.75 24.53
N LYS A 662 10.03 -35.27 25.65
CA LYS A 662 9.20 -35.70 26.79
C LYS A 662 9.07 -34.57 27.82
N SER A 663 8.19 -33.60 27.56
CA SER A 663 7.56 -32.81 28.63
C SER A 663 6.32 -32.08 28.11
N PRO A 664 5.14 -32.27 28.73
CA PRO A 664 3.95 -31.49 28.41
C PRO A 664 4.06 -30.14 29.12
N ARG A 665 4.56 -29.12 28.42
CA ARG A 665 4.38 -27.72 28.84
C ARG A 665 3.78 -26.95 27.67
N HIS A 666 2.67 -26.26 27.96
CA HIS A 666 2.00 -25.28 27.10
C HIS A 666 3.02 -24.30 26.50
N ASN A 667 3.56 -24.60 25.32
CA ASN A 667 4.41 -23.70 24.57
C ASN A 667 4.09 -23.78 23.07
N LEU A 668 3.57 -22.65 22.60
CA LEU A 668 3.51 -22.07 21.26
C LEU A 668 3.84 -22.86 19.99
N PRO A 669 5.04 -23.45 19.76
CA PRO A 669 5.40 -23.93 18.43
C PRO A 669 5.17 -25.44 18.22
N ALA A 670 4.65 -26.16 19.22
CA ALA A 670 4.50 -27.62 19.17
C ALA A 670 3.49 -28.09 18.11
N LYS A 671 2.39 -27.37 17.88
CA LYS A 671 1.30 -27.81 16.99
C LYS A 671 1.62 -27.67 15.49
N LEU A 672 2.49 -26.73 15.10
CA LEU A 672 2.98 -26.58 13.73
C LEU A 672 4.02 -27.64 13.36
N GLU A 673 4.80 -28.06 14.35
CA GLU A 673 5.68 -29.22 14.27
C GLU A 673 4.87 -30.52 14.16
N THR A 674 3.73 -30.63 14.87
CA THR A 674 2.75 -31.71 14.66
C THR A 674 2.26 -31.74 13.22
N ILE A 675 1.93 -30.60 12.59
CA ILE A 675 1.42 -30.60 11.21
C ILE A 675 2.40 -31.22 10.21
N ALA A 676 3.66 -30.79 10.24
CA ALA A 676 4.66 -31.29 9.30
C ALA A 676 5.12 -32.73 9.60
N LYS A 677 5.06 -33.16 10.86
CA LYS A 677 5.43 -34.52 11.27
C LYS A 677 4.29 -35.52 11.06
N ALA A 678 3.06 -35.12 11.32
CA ALA A 678 1.85 -35.91 11.09
C ALA A 678 1.61 -36.18 9.59
N GLU A 679 1.83 -35.19 8.72
CA GLU A 679 1.81 -35.43 7.27
C GLU A 679 2.98 -36.31 6.78
N ALA A 680 4.07 -36.41 7.55
CA ALA A 680 5.30 -37.15 7.20
C ALA A 680 5.49 -38.47 7.97
N ALA A 681 4.51 -38.85 8.80
CA ALA A 681 4.36 -40.06 9.62
C ALA A 681 5.21 -40.19 10.91
N ASP A 682 4.49 -40.45 12.03
CA ASP A 682 4.87 -41.28 13.18
C ASP A 682 3.55 -41.73 13.89
N PRO A 683 3.26 -43.04 14.08
CA PRO A 683 2.09 -43.50 14.84
C PRO A 683 2.28 -43.39 16.37
N PRO A 684 1.20 -43.30 17.17
CA PRO A 684 1.30 -43.30 18.62
C PRO A 684 1.74 -44.68 19.17
N ASN A 685 2.87 -44.69 19.87
CA ASN A 685 3.44 -45.78 20.70
C ASN A 685 2.96 -47.23 20.41
N GLY A 686 3.74 -47.96 19.60
CA GLY A 686 3.81 -49.43 19.72
C GLY A 686 3.64 -50.25 18.45
N GLU A 687 3.36 -49.64 17.28
CA GLU A 687 3.31 -50.35 16.00
C GLU A 687 4.53 -50.05 15.12
N ASP A 688 5.00 -51.08 14.39
CA ASP A 688 6.14 -51.00 13.48
C ASP A 688 5.86 -50.03 12.32
N VAL A 689 6.62 -48.92 12.25
CA VAL A 689 6.55 -47.92 11.16
C VAL A 689 6.69 -48.61 9.81
N SER A 690 5.79 -48.34 8.86
CA SER A 690 5.90 -48.97 7.55
C SER A 690 7.14 -48.45 6.80
N PRO A 691 7.83 -49.27 5.98
CA PRO A 691 9.01 -48.83 5.23
C PRO A 691 8.75 -47.64 4.29
N LEU A 692 7.50 -47.33 3.96
CA LEU A 692 7.15 -46.18 3.12
C LEU A 692 7.11 -44.88 3.94
N GLU A 693 6.47 -44.89 5.10
CA GLU A 693 6.38 -43.74 6.03
C GLU A 693 7.75 -43.21 6.41
N HIS A 694 8.64 -44.11 6.84
CA HIS A 694 10.01 -43.75 7.20
C HIS A 694 10.74 -43.05 6.03
N ARG A 695 10.53 -43.53 4.80
CA ARG A 695 11.15 -42.96 3.61
C ARG A 695 10.54 -41.62 3.18
N VAL A 696 9.24 -41.40 3.40
CA VAL A 696 8.61 -40.08 3.20
C VAL A 696 9.10 -39.06 4.22
N LEU A 697 9.26 -39.46 5.49
CA LEU A 697 9.88 -38.60 6.50
C LEU A 697 11.31 -38.20 6.12
N MET A 698 12.12 -39.16 5.65
CA MET A 698 13.47 -38.86 5.17
C MET A 698 13.45 -37.93 3.96
N TYR A 699 12.46 -38.09 3.08
CA TYR A 699 12.28 -37.20 1.93
C TYR A 699 11.92 -35.76 2.34
N VAL A 700 11.01 -35.56 3.31
CA VAL A 700 10.70 -34.23 3.84
C VAL A 700 11.94 -33.59 4.48
N ARG A 701 12.71 -34.35 5.26
CA ARG A 701 13.99 -33.86 5.82
C ARG A 701 14.99 -33.48 4.72
N TRP A 702 15.03 -34.27 3.65
CA TRP A 702 15.85 -33.98 2.49
C TRP A 702 15.41 -32.70 1.78
N MET A 703 14.10 -32.45 1.62
CA MET A 703 13.58 -31.19 1.06
C MET A 703 13.98 -29.97 1.90
N VAL A 704 13.91 -30.07 3.24
CA VAL A 704 14.34 -29.00 4.16
C VAL A 704 15.83 -28.66 4.00
N LEU A 705 16.64 -29.64 3.57
CA LEU A 705 18.07 -29.46 3.34
C LEU A 705 18.39 -28.94 1.94
N ASN A 706 17.71 -29.47 0.91
CA ASN A 706 18.13 -29.35 -0.48
C ASN A 706 17.20 -28.49 -1.35
N HIS A 707 15.99 -28.18 -0.89
CA HIS A 707 15.05 -27.34 -1.63
C HIS A 707 14.98 -25.93 -1.03
N VAL A 708 15.53 -24.96 -1.77
CA VAL A 708 15.61 -23.54 -1.35
C VAL A 708 14.23 -22.93 -1.05
N GLY A 709 13.21 -23.34 -1.82
CA GLY A 709 11.83 -22.89 -1.68
C GLY A 709 11.01 -23.56 -0.57
N PHE A 710 11.46 -24.67 0.03
CA PHE A 710 10.63 -25.46 0.94
C PHE A 710 10.24 -24.72 2.22
N VAL A 711 11.21 -24.27 3.01
CA VAL A 711 10.91 -23.57 4.27
C VAL A 711 10.16 -22.25 4.03
N PRO A 712 10.54 -21.39 3.06
CA PRO A 712 9.80 -20.16 2.77
C PRO A 712 8.37 -20.41 2.31
N SER A 713 8.14 -21.39 1.43
CA SER A 713 6.81 -21.72 0.93
C SER A 713 5.92 -22.30 2.03
N PHE A 714 6.44 -23.23 2.84
CA PHE A 714 5.74 -23.79 4.00
C PHE A 714 5.28 -22.71 4.98
N MET A 715 6.20 -21.82 5.38
CA MET A 715 5.87 -20.72 6.30
C MET A 715 4.82 -19.76 5.73
N SER A 716 4.91 -19.47 4.42
CA SER A 716 3.94 -18.62 3.74
C SER A 716 2.57 -19.29 3.66
N SER A 717 2.53 -20.60 3.39
CA SER A 717 1.28 -21.38 3.36
C SER A 717 0.60 -21.42 4.72
N VAL A 718 1.37 -21.65 5.80
CA VAL A 718 0.84 -21.58 7.17
C VAL A 718 0.15 -20.24 7.46
N ARG A 719 0.66 -19.15 6.90
CA ARG A 719 0.16 -17.80 7.15
C ARG A 719 -1.02 -17.40 6.26
N HIS A 720 -1.03 -17.83 5.00
CA HIS A 720 -1.88 -17.27 3.95
C HIS A 720 -2.79 -18.28 3.25
N SER A 721 -2.51 -19.58 3.37
CA SER A 721 -3.32 -20.62 2.71
C SER A 721 -4.65 -20.88 3.43
N PRO A 722 -5.62 -21.55 2.77
CA PRO A 722 -6.91 -21.93 3.37
C PRO A 722 -6.80 -23.07 4.41
N LEU A 723 -6.02 -22.87 5.47
CA LEU A 723 -5.83 -23.84 6.55
C LEU A 723 -6.87 -23.72 7.66
N THR A 724 -7.23 -22.49 8.04
CA THR A 724 -8.12 -22.20 9.17
C THR A 724 -9.23 -21.24 8.75
N ASP A 725 -10.32 -21.20 9.52
CA ASP A 725 -11.42 -20.23 9.42
C ASP A 725 -12.07 -20.13 8.02
N GLN A 726 -12.16 -21.24 7.28
CA GLN A 726 -12.73 -21.32 5.92
C GLN A 726 -14.22 -21.67 5.89
N HIS A 727 -14.98 -21.35 6.94
CA HIS A 727 -16.41 -21.69 7.06
C HIS A 727 -17.27 -21.17 5.90
N ASP A 728 -16.93 -20.00 5.35
CA ASP A 728 -17.64 -19.42 4.19
C ASP A 728 -17.40 -20.23 2.91
N SER A 729 -16.15 -20.65 2.69
CA SER A 729 -15.76 -21.49 1.55
C SER A 729 -16.40 -22.88 1.64
N TRP A 730 -16.49 -23.44 2.85
CA TRP A 730 -17.19 -24.69 3.12
C TRP A 730 -18.71 -24.56 2.92
N ARG A 731 -19.31 -23.42 3.28
CA ARG A 731 -20.75 -23.17 3.06
C ARG A 731 -21.14 -23.23 1.58
N ARG A 732 -20.26 -22.76 0.69
CA ARG A 732 -20.49 -22.81 -0.76
C ARG A 732 -20.47 -24.24 -1.33
N LEU A 733 -19.94 -25.22 -0.62
CA LEU A 733 -20.03 -26.61 -1.05
C LEU A 733 -21.48 -27.12 -1.07
N ALA A 734 -22.38 -26.52 -0.30
CA ALA A 734 -23.81 -26.83 -0.32
C ALA A 734 -24.47 -26.51 -1.68
N ASP A 735 -23.88 -25.61 -2.48
CA ASP A 735 -24.37 -25.27 -3.82
C ASP A 735 -24.01 -26.35 -4.86
N ARG A 736 -23.14 -27.30 -4.51
CA ARG A 736 -22.78 -28.42 -5.40
C ARG A 736 -23.92 -29.44 -5.45
N ARG A 737 -23.99 -30.18 -6.56
CA ARG A 737 -24.95 -31.29 -6.73
C ARG A 737 -24.85 -32.28 -5.55
N PRO A 738 -25.97 -32.66 -4.88
CA PRO A 738 -25.94 -33.68 -3.84
C PRO A 738 -25.26 -34.96 -4.31
N GLY A 739 -24.41 -35.54 -3.46
CA GLY A 739 -23.61 -36.72 -3.80
C GLY A 739 -22.43 -36.45 -4.75
N SER A 740 -22.10 -35.19 -5.07
CA SER A 740 -20.90 -34.85 -5.85
C SER A 740 -19.66 -34.52 -5.01
N THR A 741 -19.78 -34.58 -3.69
CA THR A 741 -18.66 -34.34 -2.75
C THR A 741 -18.53 -35.50 -1.77
N ALA A 742 -17.30 -35.98 -1.55
CA ALA A 742 -16.94 -36.97 -0.54
C ALA A 742 -15.93 -36.38 0.44
N ILE A 743 -16.11 -36.64 1.74
CA ILE A 743 -15.25 -36.17 2.83
C ILE A 743 -14.86 -37.39 3.66
N LEU A 744 -13.57 -37.71 3.63
CA LEU A 744 -12.98 -38.84 4.35
C LEU A 744 -12.08 -38.28 5.46
N LEU A 745 -12.39 -38.63 6.70
CA LEU A 745 -11.63 -38.24 7.89
C LEU A 745 -10.98 -39.47 8.52
N ALA A 746 -9.81 -39.31 9.11
CA ALA A 746 -9.13 -40.36 9.84
C ALA A 746 -9.48 -40.27 11.34
N LYS A 747 -9.80 -41.41 11.96
CA LYS A 747 -10.29 -41.46 13.35
C LYS A 747 -9.25 -41.07 14.38
N SER A 748 -7.98 -41.35 14.10
CA SER A 748 -6.86 -41.04 15.00
C SER A 748 -6.05 -39.84 14.50
N ASP A 749 -6.66 -38.97 13.68
CA ASP A 749 -5.99 -37.80 13.10
C ASP A 749 -5.60 -36.78 14.18
N GLU A 750 -4.30 -36.54 14.25
CA GLU A 750 -3.66 -35.67 15.23
C GLU A 750 -3.66 -34.18 14.84
N ILE A 751 -4.05 -33.84 13.61
CA ILE A 751 -4.17 -32.46 13.10
C ILE A 751 -5.63 -32.06 12.96
N ILE A 752 -6.43 -32.91 12.30
CA ILE A 752 -7.83 -32.68 11.99
C ILE A 752 -8.68 -33.33 13.08
N ASP A 753 -9.19 -32.51 13.98
CA ASP A 753 -10.10 -32.97 15.02
C ASP A 753 -11.43 -33.42 14.39
N ILE A 754 -11.64 -34.74 14.39
CA ILE A 754 -12.80 -35.39 13.78
C ILE A 754 -14.11 -34.97 14.45
N ASP A 755 -14.10 -34.73 15.77
CA ASP A 755 -15.28 -34.31 16.52
C ASP A 755 -15.66 -32.88 16.16
N ASP A 756 -14.66 -32.00 16.00
CA ASP A 756 -14.86 -30.63 15.54
C ASP A 756 -15.43 -30.59 14.11
N TYR A 757 -14.89 -31.42 13.21
CA TYR A 757 -15.38 -31.52 11.84
C TYR A 757 -16.78 -32.12 11.77
N ASN A 758 -17.06 -33.15 12.56
CA ASN A 758 -18.39 -33.76 12.67
C ASN A 758 -19.43 -32.79 13.25
N ARG A 759 -19.03 -31.93 14.18
CA ARG A 759 -19.91 -30.93 14.80
C ARG A 759 -20.22 -29.77 13.85
N GLN A 760 -19.24 -29.30 13.09
CA GLN A 760 -19.37 -28.08 12.28
C GLN A 760 -19.71 -28.36 10.82
N GLY A 761 -18.97 -29.30 10.20
CA GLY A 761 -18.99 -29.59 8.76
C GLY A 761 -20.40 -29.85 8.18
N PRO A 762 -21.21 -30.75 8.75
CA PRO A 762 -22.53 -31.08 8.22
C PRO A 762 -23.44 -29.87 8.03
N SER A 763 -23.46 -28.95 9.00
CA SER A 763 -24.30 -27.74 8.92
C SER A 763 -23.85 -26.76 7.85
N LEU A 764 -22.56 -26.75 7.50
CA LEU A 764 -22.00 -25.86 6.49
C LEU A 764 -22.29 -26.38 5.09
N ILE A 765 -22.18 -27.69 4.87
CA ILE A 765 -22.29 -28.31 3.55
C ILE A 765 -23.72 -28.75 3.18
N GLY A 766 -24.71 -28.30 3.94
CA GLY A 766 -26.12 -28.57 3.68
C GLY A 766 -26.64 -29.92 4.19
N GLY A 767 -25.89 -30.63 5.05
CA GLY A 767 -26.29 -31.91 5.66
C GLY A 767 -25.39 -33.09 5.27
N LYS A 768 -25.28 -34.11 6.14
CA LYS A 768 -24.49 -35.32 5.86
C LYS A 768 -25.08 -36.18 4.74
N GLU A 769 -26.37 -36.03 4.47
CA GLU A 769 -27.11 -36.69 3.39
C GLU A 769 -26.73 -36.14 1.99
N ASN A 770 -26.19 -34.92 1.92
CA ASN A 770 -25.80 -34.28 0.66
C ASN A 770 -24.38 -34.62 0.21
N VAL A 771 -23.59 -35.27 1.06
CA VAL A 771 -22.19 -35.65 0.78
C VAL A 771 -21.91 -37.08 1.22
N LEU A 772 -20.90 -37.73 0.64
CA LEU A 772 -20.39 -38.98 1.19
C LEU A 772 -19.45 -38.67 2.37
N TRP A 773 -19.94 -38.79 3.60
CA TRP A 773 -19.12 -38.61 4.81
C TRP A 773 -18.65 -39.97 5.35
N ARG A 774 -17.34 -40.17 5.46
CA ARG A 774 -16.73 -41.43 5.93
C ARG A 774 -15.60 -41.18 6.92
N GLU A 775 -15.51 -42.07 7.89
CA GLU A 775 -14.47 -42.06 8.92
C GLU A 775 -13.68 -43.36 8.80
N LEU A 776 -12.38 -43.26 8.55
CA LEU A 776 -11.48 -44.38 8.31
C LEU A 776 -10.50 -44.54 9.47
N GLU A 777 -9.96 -45.74 9.64
CA GLU A 777 -8.85 -45.98 10.56
C GLU A 777 -7.57 -45.29 10.06
N GLY A 778 -6.65 -44.99 10.98
CA GLY A 778 -5.39 -44.31 10.70
C GLY A 778 -5.26 -42.93 11.34
N GLY A 779 -4.05 -42.36 11.25
CA GLY A 779 -3.74 -40.97 11.61
C GLY A 779 -3.84 -40.03 10.41
N HIS A 780 -3.26 -38.84 10.49
CA HIS A 780 -3.32 -37.89 9.39
C HIS A 780 -2.68 -38.42 8.09
N ASP A 781 -1.73 -39.34 8.21
CA ASP A 781 -1.02 -40.02 7.13
C ASP A 781 -1.82 -41.15 6.43
N PHE A 782 -3.11 -41.34 6.76
CA PHE A 782 -3.94 -42.44 6.25
C PHE A 782 -4.01 -42.57 4.72
N VAL A 783 -3.71 -41.51 3.98
CA VAL A 783 -3.59 -41.56 2.51
C VAL A 783 -2.48 -42.49 2.02
N MET A 784 -1.45 -42.70 2.84
CA MET A 784 -0.34 -43.61 2.57
C MET A 784 -0.59 -45.00 3.16
N THR A 785 -1.16 -45.07 4.36
CA THR A 785 -1.28 -46.29 5.16
C THR A 785 -2.57 -47.07 4.86
N HIS A 786 -3.65 -46.37 4.54
CA HIS A 786 -5.01 -46.92 4.30
C HIS A 786 -5.51 -46.65 2.88
N SER A 787 -4.61 -46.53 1.90
CA SER A 787 -4.95 -46.23 0.50
C SER A 787 -5.96 -47.21 -0.11
N ARG A 788 -5.93 -48.49 0.30
CA ARG A 788 -6.90 -49.52 -0.15
C ARG A 788 -8.31 -49.24 0.34
N ASP A 789 -8.47 -48.75 1.56
CA ASP A 789 -9.79 -48.43 2.11
C ASP A 789 -10.33 -47.14 1.50
N ILE A 790 -9.46 -46.17 1.25
CA ILE A 790 -9.81 -44.98 0.45
C ILE A 790 -10.30 -45.39 -0.94
N LEU A 791 -9.58 -46.27 -1.64
CA LEU A 791 -9.98 -46.76 -2.96
C LEU A 791 -11.34 -47.46 -2.93
N LYS A 792 -11.66 -48.26 -1.90
CA LYS A 792 -12.99 -48.86 -1.74
C LYS A 792 -14.09 -47.79 -1.60
N VAL A 793 -13.82 -46.73 -0.85
CA VAL A 793 -14.77 -45.61 -0.70
C VAL A 793 -14.91 -44.84 -2.01
N LEU A 794 -13.84 -44.67 -2.78
CA LEU A 794 -13.89 -44.05 -4.11
C LEU A 794 -14.65 -44.92 -5.12
N ASP A 795 -14.49 -46.24 -5.05
CA ASP A 795 -15.32 -47.18 -5.81
C ASP A 795 -16.79 -47.00 -5.45
N GLU A 796 -17.08 -46.91 -4.14
CA GLU A 796 -18.43 -46.70 -3.63
C GLU A 796 -19.03 -45.42 -4.23
N PHE A 797 -18.26 -44.34 -4.16
CA PHE A 797 -18.67 -43.00 -4.51
C PHE A 797 -18.86 -42.77 -6.02
N TRP A 798 -17.93 -43.26 -6.83
CA TRP A 798 -17.92 -42.97 -8.27
C TRP A 798 -18.62 -44.04 -9.11
N TYR A 799 -18.68 -45.30 -8.65
CA TYR A 799 -19.03 -46.43 -9.52
C TYR A 799 -20.17 -47.32 -9.02
N SER A 800 -20.63 -47.20 -7.77
CA SER A 800 -21.72 -48.06 -7.24
C SER A 800 -23.09 -47.80 -7.87
N ASN A 801 -23.32 -46.60 -8.39
CA ASN A 801 -24.61 -46.21 -8.98
C ASN A 801 -24.66 -46.42 -10.50
N SER A 802 -23.66 -47.08 -11.09
CA SER A 802 -23.58 -47.35 -12.54
C SER A 802 -24.30 -48.64 -12.97
N SER A 803 -24.99 -49.31 -12.05
CA SER A 803 -25.71 -50.57 -12.31
C SER A 803 -27.16 -50.52 -11.83
N SER A 804 -27.91 -49.53 -12.33
CA SER A 804 -29.38 -49.50 -12.31
C SER A 804 -29.92 -49.06 -13.64
#